data_AF-A0A178AK07-F1
#
_entry.id   AF-A0A178AK07-F1
#
_cell.length_a   1.000
_cell.length_b   1.000
_cell.length_c   1.000
_cell.angle_alpha   90.00
_cell.angle_beta   90.00
_cell.angle_gamma   90.00
#
_symmetry.space_group_name_H-M   'P 1'
#
loop_
_entity.id
_entity.type
_entity.pdbx_description
1 polymer ?
#
loop_
_entity_poly.entity_id
_entity_poly.type
_entity_poly.pdbx_seq_one_letter_code
_entity_poly.pdbx_strand_id
1 'polypeptide(L)'
;MAAQGGSSVCERCLGIDFEALVQPLPRDRSPRLNRVDCDLQYTQGCAVCELLFPLHYYPIHCKAREITSHAFPDDVEQAPPGARSSFVLQANTSVGISTGARVWCITDLIDLDLYVEATWDHVKAKSWLQECILSHKARCGKWVTKAANMRLIDCATMTIVEADDSSRWIALSYVWGERLQTTIPAANANLTVGAQLPSTIPRTVEDAITVTQRLGYRYLWVDEFCIDQQNKHNQHIQIGQMDEVYRGADLTIVAAAGEDKNSGLPGVNRTQRRRLNVVRLKDVTLIAKFSYAELSHVWDARWFTRAWTLQEGLLSRRVLMFTNYQATYYCLTDFSTEGLGEYLVTVHGGTFDYIRNARASLPTPRNLSKAEQALLQFKTLLQLYTARNLTFGTDALNAFRGVMRDMRRIQPSNYSLCGLPFFGVDFNGENLTWAGLVSDAMAWCIRDNKSFIKRRHSFPSWSWAGWWNPIWFPALESYSPSLHLQVLSNVQLETDDGSILSETDAQQQGNHELFQDSLDTVTALIFDAPTLSAEEYTAIVSEVHDSMQNSTSSNLEWHGTDSEMVTNLRSGKWSCFLVTVNLSGDHLMRYPLVNFLIVGWKEDHFTAERVDAYYLKIRLPLEEVLGPIDKLERRRVRLV
;
A
#
# COMPACT_ATOMS: atom_id res chain seq x y z
N MET A 1 -15.08 40.66 -20.76
CA MET A 1 -13.75 40.67 -20.13
C MET A 1 -13.21 39.26 -20.18
N ALA A 2 -12.14 39.03 -20.95
CA ALA A 2 -11.56 37.70 -21.13
C ALA A 2 -10.84 37.27 -19.86
N ALA A 3 -11.17 36.09 -19.34
CA ALA A 3 -10.48 35.49 -18.20
C ALA A 3 -9.00 35.24 -18.59
N GLN A 4 -8.08 35.97 -17.97
CA GLN A 4 -6.65 35.67 -18.05
C GLN A 4 -6.40 34.38 -17.26
N GLY A 5 -6.37 33.26 -17.99
CA GLY A 5 -6.21 31.93 -17.41
C GLY A 5 -6.84 30.81 -18.25
N GLY A 6 -6.64 30.81 -19.57
CA GLY A 6 -6.71 29.62 -20.44
C GLY A 6 -8.00 28.79 -20.54
N SER A 7 -9.06 29.09 -19.79
CA SER A 7 -10.28 28.28 -19.74
C SER A 7 -11.47 29.15 -20.13
N SER A 8 -12.12 28.85 -21.27
CA SER A 8 -13.33 29.58 -21.67
C SER A 8 -14.48 29.28 -20.72
N VAL A 9 -15.25 30.29 -20.33
CA VAL A 9 -16.53 30.12 -19.63
C VAL A 9 -17.63 30.52 -20.61
N CYS A 10 -18.63 29.66 -20.81
CA CYS A 10 -19.74 29.96 -21.72
C CYS A 10 -20.68 31.02 -21.14
N GLU A 11 -21.39 31.75 -22.00
CA GLU A 11 -22.31 32.83 -21.60
C GLU A 11 -23.38 32.37 -20.60
N ARG A 12 -23.86 31.12 -20.72
CA ARG A 12 -24.84 30.54 -19.80
C ARG A 12 -24.28 30.42 -18.38
N CYS A 13 -23.03 30.00 -18.23
CA CYS A 13 -22.37 29.93 -16.93
C CYS A 13 -22.03 31.31 -16.37
N LEU A 14 -21.72 32.29 -17.23
CA LEU A 14 -21.51 33.69 -16.79
C LEU A 14 -22.79 34.35 -16.28
N GLY A 15 -23.96 33.87 -16.70
CA GLY A 15 -25.26 34.36 -16.25
C GLY A 15 -25.73 33.81 -14.90
N ILE A 16 -24.99 32.90 -14.28
CA ILE A 16 -25.36 32.26 -13.01
C ILE A 16 -24.83 33.11 -11.85
N ASP A 17 -25.70 33.38 -10.87
CA ASP A 17 -25.35 34.10 -9.65
C ASP A 17 -24.63 33.19 -8.65
N PHE A 18 -23.34 32.96 -8.89
CA PHE A 18 -22.53 32.17 -7.96
C PHE A 18 -22.32 32.83 -6.61
N GLU A 19 -22.47 34.15 -6.50
CA GLU A 19 -22.37 34.86 -5.22
C GLU A 19 -23.53 34.46 -4.30
N ALA A 20 -24.76 34.39 -4.83
CA ALA A 20 -25.92 33.89 -4.10
C ALA A 20 -25.74 32.42 -3.64
N LEU A 21 -25.03 31.60 -4.43
CA LEU A 21 -24.75 30.20 -4.07
C LEU A 21 -23.75 30.08 -2.91
N VAL A 22 -22.77 30.97 -2.80
CA VAL A 22 -21.68 30.86 -1.81
C VAL A 22 -21.86 31.75 -0.58
N GLN A 23 -23.08 32.24 -0.34
CA GLN A 23 -23.41 32.97 0.89
C GLN A 23 -23.37 32.05 2.13
N PRO A 24 -22.82 32.53 3.28
CA PRO A 24 -22.84 31.77 4.53
C PRO A 24 -24.28 31.49 4.98
N LEU A 25 -24.57 30.25 5.36
CA LEU A 25 -25.88 29.87 5.90
C LEU A 25 -25.97 30.20 7.41
N PRO A 26 -27.12 30.67 7.92
CA PRO A 26 -27.32 30.88 9.36
C PRO A 26 -27.14 29.57 10.15
N ARG A 27 -26.53 29.63 11.35
CA ARG A 27 -26.19 28.47 12.22
C ARG A 27 -27.36 27.64 12.79
N ASP A 28 -28.59 27.86 12.32
CA ASP A 28 -29.78 27.11 12.75
C ASP A 28 -29.78 25.69 12.15
N ARG A 29 -30.14 24.67 12.95
CA ARG A 29 -30.02 23.22 12.70
C ARG A 29 -31.01 22.68 11.66
N SER A 30 -31.05 23.27 10.46
CA SER A 30 -31.75 22.72 9.30
C SER A 30 -30.85 22.81 8.07
N PRO A 31 -30.83 21.81 7.16
CA PRO A 31 -30.05 21.90 5.94
C PRO A 31 -30.72 22.93 5.01
N ARG A 32 -30.39 24.21 5.19
CA ARG A 32 -30.70 25.23 4.19
C ARG A 32 -29.71 25.10 3.03
N LEU A 33 -30.21 25.35 1.84
CA LEU A 33 -29.51 25.26 0.57
C LEU A 33 -29.62 26.64 -0.06
N ASN A 34 -28.52 27.25 -0.50
CA ASN A 34 -28.69 28.36 -1.45
C ASN A 34 -28.98 27.74 -2.82
N ARG A 35 -29.87 28.39 -3.57
CA ARG A 35 -30.42 27.87 -4.81
C ARG A 35 -30.49 28.99 -5.83
N VAL A 36 -30.09 28.68 -7.06
CA VAL A 36 -30.15 29.59 -8.20
C VAL A 36 -30.73 28.83 -9.37
N ASP A 37 -31.86 29.33 -9.90
CA ASP A 37 -32.45 28.80 -11.12
C ASP A 37 -31.55 29.12 -12.33
N CYS A 38 -31.46 28.18 -13.26
CA CYS A 38 -30.68 28.33 -14.48
C CYS A 38 -31.29 27.53 -15.64
N ASP A 39 -30.96 27.83 -16.90
CA ASP A 39 -31.17 26.92 -18.05
C ASP A 39 -29.82 26.49 -18.59
N LEU A 40 -29.05 25.80 -17.75
CA LEU A 40 -27.68 25.45 -18.06
C LEU A 40 -27.65 24.11 -18.80
N GLN A 41 -27.37 24.19 -20.11
CA GLN A 41 -27.00 23.02 -20.91
C GLN A 41 -25.48 22.95 -21.05
N TYR A 42 -24.93 21.75 -20.84
CA TYR A 42 -23.49 21.49 -20.93
C TYR A 42 -22.90 22.06 -22.23
N THR A 43 -21.75 22.71 -22.10
CA THR A 43 -20.97 23.25 -23.22
C THR A 43 -19.56 22.70 -23.11
N GLN A 44 -19.13 21.93 -24.10
CA GLN A 44 -17.79 21.34 -24.12
C GLN A 44 -16.72 22.43 -24.11
N GLY A 45 -15.69 22.28 -23.27
CA GLY A 45 -14.63 23.27 -23.09
C GLY A 45 -15.01 24.47 -22.23
N CYS A 46 -16.21 24.48 -21.63
CA CYS A 46 -16.56 25.44 -20.59
C CYS A 46 -16.12 24.93 -19.22
N ALA A 47 -15.20 25.62 -18.57
CA ALA A 47 -14.62 25.18 -17.29
C ALA A 47 -15.68 25.02 -16.18
N VAL A 48 -16.71 25.88 -16.16
CA VAL A 48 -17.83 25.77 -15.21
C VAL A 48 -18.74 24.58 -15.54
N CYS A 49 -18.97 24.30 -16.82
CA CYS A 49 -19.75 23.13 -17.23
C CYS A 49 -19.03 21.83 -16.85
N GLU A 50 -17.71 21.76 -17.06
CA GLU A 50 -16.89 20.61 -16.68
C GLU A 50 -16.84 20.41 -15.16
N LEU A 51 -16.91 21.51 -14.40
CA LEU A 51 -17.02 21.46 -12.94
C LEU A 51 -18.40 20.95 -12.49
N LEU A 52 -19.50 21.45 -13.06
CA LEU A 52 -20.87 21.12 -12.62
C LEU A 52 -21.41 19.78 -13.16
N PHE A 53 -20.91 19.34 -14.31
CA PHE A 53 -21.30 18.11 -15.01
C PHE A 53 -20.07 17.24 -15.29
N PRO A 54 -19.53 16.52 -14.30
CA PRO A 54 -18.43 15.60 -14.55
C PRO A 54 -18.86 14.55 -15.59
N LEU A 55 -18.14 14.50 -16.71
CA LEU A 55 -18.46 13.79 -17.96
C LEU A 55 -18.78 12.29 -17.80
N HIS A 56 -18.40 11.68 -16.68
CA HIS A 56 -18.60 10.25 -16.42
C HIS A 56 -20.00 9.87 -15.94
N TYR A 57 -20.83 10.84 -15.52
CA TYR A 57 -22.10 10.53 -14.83
C TYR A 57 -23.37 10.98 -15.54
N TYR A 58 -23.30 11.90 -16.51
CA TYR A 58 -24.51 12.45 -17.15
C TYR A 58 -24.40 12.50 -18.68
N PRO A 59 -25.47 12.16 -19.41
CA PRO A 59 -25.56 12.41 -20.84
C PRO A 59 -25.29 13.89 -21.17
N ILE A 60 -24.48 14.15 -22.19
CA ILE A 60 -24.12 15.50 -22.70
C ILE A 60 -25.37 16.36 -23.01
N HIS A 61 -26.54 15.74 -23.15
CA HIS A 61 -27.81 16.39 -23.47
C HIS A 61 -28.63 16.85 -22.26
N CYS A 62 -28.20 16.58 -21.03
CA CYS A 62 -28.93 16.97 -19.83
C CYS A 62 -28.86 18.48 -19.59
N LYS A 63 -30.01 19.06 -19.22
CA LYS A 63 -30.14 20.47 -18.82
C LYS A 63 -30.29 20.55 -17.31
N ALA A 64 -29.48 21.38 -16.66
CA ALA A 64 -29.72 21.79 -15.28
C ALA A 64 -30.72 22.94 -15.24
N ARG A 65 -31.73 22.79 -14.37
CA ARG A 65 -32.76 23.81 -14.14
C ARG A 65 -32.49 24.65 -12.89
N GLU A 66 -31.68 24.13 -12.00
CA GLU A 66 -31.34 24.74 -10.73
C GLU A 66 -29.91 24.30 -10.37
N ILE A 67 -29.14 25.20 -9.76
CA ILE A 67 -27.91 24.86 -9.05
C ILE A 67 -28.17 25.10 -7.57
N THR A 68 -27.75 24.14 -6.76
CA THR A 68 -27.88 24.23 -5.30
C THR A 68 -26.51 24.15 -4.65
N SER A 69 -26.41 24.72 -3.45
CA SER A 69 -25.16 24.77 -2.71
C SER A 69 -25.37 24.39 -1.25
N HIS A 70 -24.59 23.43 -0.77
CA HIS A 70 -24.57 22.99 0.62
C HIS A 70 -23.26 23.45 1.28
N ALA A 71 -23.34 24.26 2.34
CA ALA A 71 -22.18 24.60 3.14
C ALA A 71 -21.80 23.43 4.08
N PHE A 72 -20.50 23.19 4.23
CA PHE A 72 -19.96 22.24 5.21
C PHE A 72 -19.15 23.04 6.25
N PRO A 73 -19.76 23.38 7.41
CA PRO A 73 -19.12 24.22 8.42
C PRO A 73 -17.84 23.61 9.00
N ASP A 74 -17.78 22.27 9.11
CA ASP A 74 -16.68 21.55 9.75
C ASP A 74 -15.42 21.46 8.86
N ASP A 75 -15.53 21.82 7.57
CA ASP A 75 -14.39 21.79 6.63
C ASP A 75 -13.52 23.06 6.69
N VAL A 76 -13.96 24.14 7.36
CA VAL A 76 -13.27 25.46 7.30
C VAL A 76 -11.85 25.42 7.89
N GLU A 77 -11.58 24.54 8.87
CA GLU A 77 -10.23 24.34 9.42
C GLU A 77 -9.25 23.73 8.40
N GLN A 78 -9.75 23.09 7.33
CA GLN A 78 -8.97 22.42 6.27
C GLN A 78 -8.96 23.23 4.96
N ALA A 79 -9.37 24.49 5.03
CA ALA A 79 -9.51 25.35 3.87
C ALA A 79 -8.18 25.98 3.41
N PRO A 80 -8.05 26.34 2.12
CA PRO A 80 -6.97 27.23 1.67
C PRO A 80 -6.87 28.47 2.57
N PRO A 81 -5.67 29.00 2.84
CA PRO A 81 -5.54 30.31 3.47
C PRO A 81 -6.44 31.31 2.76
N GLY A 82 -7.28 32.04 3.51
CA GLY A 82 -8.25 33.04 3.03
C GLY A 82 -9.53 32.51 2.34
N ALA A 83 -9.76 31.20 2.32
CA ALA A 83 -11.10 30.67 2.06
C ALA A 83 -12.00 30.93 3.28
N ARG A 84 -13.19 31.50 3.04
CA ARG A 84 -14.15 31.82 4.11
C ARG A 84 -15.15 30.69 4.37
N SER A 85 -15.36 29.81 3.39
CA SER A 85 -16.34 28.72 3.48
C SER A 85 -16.14 27.64 2.39
N SER A 86 -16.51 26.39 2.70
CA SER A 86 -16.55 25.25 1.77
C SER A 86 -17.99 24.98 1.32
N PHE A 87 -18.21 24.80 0.02
CA PHE A 87 -19.52 24.47 -0.53
C PHE A 87 -19.48 23.22 -1.40
N VAL A 88 -20.58 22.46 -1.46
CA VAL A 88 -20.85 21.51 -2.54
C VAL A 88 -21.84 22.15 -3.49
N LEU A 89 -21.45 22.39 -4.74
CA LEU A 89 -22.34 22.81 -5.81
C LEU A 89 -22.95 21.60 -6.52
N GLN A 90 -24.26 21.54 -6.63
CA GLN A 90 -25.00 20.48 -7.31
C GLN A 90 -25.84 21.05 -8.44
N ALA A 91 -25.71 20.48 -9.64
CA ALA A 91 -26.57 20.82 -10.76
C ALA A 91 -27.79 19.88 -10.79
N ASN A 92 -28.99 20.42 -10.59
CA ASN A 92 -30.22 19.66 -10.61
C ASN A 92 -30.74 19.57 -12.05
N THR A 93 -30.61 18.38 -12.63
CA THR A 93 -30.98 18.11 -14.02
C THR A 93 -32.36 17.44 -14.13
N SER A 94 -32.93 17.46 -15.33
CA SER A 94 -34.22 16.78 -15.61
C SER A 94 -34.19 15.26 -15.43
N VAL A 95 -33.01 14.64 -15.31
CA VAL A 95 -32.84 13.19 -15.12
C VAL A 95 -32.31 12.82 -13.73
N GLY A 96 -32.10 13.81 -12.84
CA GLY A 96 -31.57 13.62 -11.49
C GLY A 96 -30.59 14.72 -11.06
N ILE A 97 -30.11 14.64 -9.82
CA ILE A 97 -29.14 15.58 -9.22
C ILE A 97 -27.72 15.15 -9.59
N SER A 98 -26.88 16.05 -10.12
CA SER A 98 -25.49 15.71 -10.44
C SER A 98 -24.66 15.33 -9.22
N THR A 99 -23.59 14.55 -9.42
CA THR A 99 -22.57 14.33 -8.39
C THR A 99 -21.95 15.68 -8.05
N GLY A 100 -22.42 16.29 -6.96
CA GLY A 100 -22.07 17.66 -6.61
C GLY A 100 -20.57 17.89 -6.59
N ALA A 101 -20.12 18.95 -7.25
CA ALA A 101 -18.73 19.39 -7.19
C ALA A 101 -18.49 20.13 -5.89
N ARG A 102 -17.61 19.58 -5.04
CA ARG A 102 -17.09 20.33 -3.90
C ARG A 102 -16.22 21.46 -4.43
N VAL A 103 -16.49 22.68 -3.98
CA VAL A 103 -15.74 23.88 -4.32
C VAL A 103 -15.40 24.68 -3.08
N TRP A 104 -14.23 25.31 -3.11
CA TRP A 104 -13.89 26.37 -2.17
C TRP A 104 -14.35 27.70 -2.74
N CYS A 105 -14.96 28.53 -1.90
CA CYS A 105 -15.20 29.92 -2.23
C CYS A 105 -14.15 30.79 -1.55
N ILE A 106 -13.38 31.51 -2.36
CA ILE A 106 -12.40 32.49 -1.92
C ILE A 106 -12.90 33.86 -2.40
N THR A 107 -13.28 34.72 -1.45
CA THR A 107 -13.82 36.07 -1.73
C THR A 107 -12.77 37.17 -1.59
N ASP A 108 -11.58 36.84 -1.09
CA ASP A 108 -10.44 37.77 -1.02
C ASP A 108 -9.48 37.46 -2.18
N LEU A 109 -8.94 38.50 -2.84
CA LEU A 109 -7.96 38.40 -3.93
C LEU A 109 -6.65 37.77 -3.43
N ILE A 110 -6.67 36.46 -3.25
CA ILE A 110 -5.47 35.66 -3.05
C ILE A 110 -4.97 35.36 -4.45
N ASP A 111 -3.67 35.57 -4.65
CA ASP A 111 -3.01 35.29 -5.91
C ASP A 111 -3.01 33.77 -6.15
N LEU A 112 -4.10 33.29 -6.76
CA LEU A 112 -4.34 31.87 -7.06
C LEU A 112 -3.36 31.31 -8.08
N ASP A 113 -2.63 32.19 -8.78
CA ASP A 113 -1.58 31.79 -9.71
C ASP A 113 -0.38 31.15 -8.98
N LEU A 114 -0.24 31.36 -7.66
CA LEU A 114 0.71 30.64 -6.79
C LEU A 114 0.31 29.19 -6.47
N TYR A 115 -0.92 28.77 -6.76
CA TYR A 115 -1.47 27.47 -6.30
C TYR A 115 -1.72 26.46 -7.42
N VAL A 116 -1.68 26.88 -8.68
CA VAL A 116 -1.89 26.03 -9.87
C VAL A 116 -0.82 26.32 -10.93
N GLU A 117 0.44 26.32 -10.50
CA GLU A 117 1.54 26.48 -11.44
C GLU A 117 1.60 25.30 -12.43
N ALA A 118 1.84 25.62 -13.70
CA ALA A 118 2.08 24.63 -14.74
C ALA A 118 3.37 23.84 -14.50
N THR A 119 4.27 24.45 -13.74
CA THR A 119 5.56 23.91 -13.34
C THR A 119 5.50 23.43 -11.89
N TRP A 120 6.41 22.53 -11.55
CA TRP A 120 6.65 22.18 -10.15
C TRP A 120 7.41 23.29 -9.41
N ASP A 121 7.12 23.45 -8.12
CA ASP A 121 7.72 24.47 -7.27
C ASP A 121 8.96 23.92 -6.57
N HIS A 122 10.07 23.97 -7.29
CA HIS A 122 11.37 23.52 -6.77
C HIS A 122 11.88 24.33 -5.57
N VAL A 123 11.40 25.56 -5.38
CA VAL A 123 11.78 26.39 -4.23
C VAL A 123 11.13 25.87 -2.97
N LYS A 124 9.81 25.59 -3.01
CA LYS A 124 9.10 24.89 -1.93
C LYS A 124 9.68 23.51 -1.65
N ALA A 125 9.93 22.71 -2.69
CA ALA A 125 10.51 21.38 -2.51
C ALA A 125 11.87 21.43 -1.79
N LYS A 126 12.69 22.44 -2.10
CA LYS A 126 13.97 22.67 -1.44
C LYS A 126 13.80 23.15 0.00
N SER A 127 12.82 24.03 0.28
CA SER A 127 12.56 24.49 1.65
C SER A 127 12.10 23.36 2.56
N TRP A 128 11.18 22.50 2.12
CA TRP A 128 10.75 21.32 2.90
C TRP A 128 11.89 20.36 3.21
N LEU A 129 12.77 20.13 2.23
CA LEU A 129 13.96 19.31 2.42
C LEU A 129 14.90 19.92 3.47
N GLN A 130 15.17 21.23 3.39
CA GLN A 130 16.01 21.95 4.34
C GLN A 130 15.40 21.96 5.75
N GLU A 131 14.11 22.24 5.86
CA GLU A 131 13.38 22.19 7.13
C GLU A 131 13.48 20.81 7.78
N CYS A 132 13.25 19.74 7.02
CA CYS A 132 13.41 18.39 7.52
C CYS A 132 14.84 18.07 7.98
N ILE A 133 15.86 18.52 7.23
CA ILE A 133 17.27 18.32 7.59
C ILE A 133 17.63 19.07 8.89
N LEU A 134 17.10 20.28 9.07
CA LEU A 134 17.43 21.15 10.20
C LEU A 134 16.62 20.80 11.45
N SER A 135 15.31 20.59 11.31
CA SER A 135 14.35 20.46 12.41
C SER A 135 14.03 19.01 12.79
N HIS A 136 14.13 18.05 11.86
CA HIS A 136 13.73 16.65 12.11
C HIS A 136 14.92 15.70 12.37
N LYS A 137 16.06 16.21 12.87
CA LYS A 137 17.30 15.44 13.02
C LYS A 137 17.14 14.12 13.81
N ALA A 138 16.30 14.10 14.85
CA ALA A 138 16.11 12.91 15.69
C ALA A 138 15.58 11.69 14.91
N ARG A 139 14.67 11.90 13.96
CA ARG A 139 14.06 10.83 13.15
C ARG A 139 14.64 10.77 11.74
N CYS A 140 14.89 11.91 11.11
CA CYS A 140 15.29 12.04 9.71
C CYS A 140 16.79 12.30 9.49
N GLY A 141 17.56 12.53 10.56
CA GLY A 141 18.98 12.92 10.49
C GLY A 141 19.99 11.79 10.54
N LYS A 142 19.54 10.53 10.69
CA LYS A 142 20.44 9.37 10.66
C LYS A 142 21.01 9.18 9.26
N TRP A 143 22.33 9.24 9.16
CA TRP A 143 23.09 8.89 7.97
C TRP A 143 23.21 7.38 7.88
N VAL A 144 22.99 6.82 6.70
CA VAL A 144 23.24 5.42 6.41
C VAL A 144 24.38 5.38 5.41
N THR A 145 25.29 4.44 5.60
CA THR A 145 26.40 4.19 4.67
C THR A 145 25.87 3.78 3.31
N LYS A 146 26.63 4.09 2.26
CA LYS A 146 26.36 3.61 0.90
C LYS A 146 26.29 2.08 0.86
N ALA A 147 25.52 1.55 -0.09
CA ALA A 147 25.57 0.13 -0.42
C ALA A 147 26.93 -0.22 -1.02
N ALA A 148 27.36 -1.48 -0.89
CA ALA A 148 28.62 -1.95 -1.47
C ALA A 148 28.56 -1.89 -3.00
N ASN A 149 29.67 -1.46 -3.65
CA ASN A 149 29.77 -1.35 -5.11
C ASN A 149 28.62 -0.53 -5.76
N MET A 150 28.11 0.46 -5.03
CA MET A 150 27.03 1.32 -5.49
C MET A 150 27.55 2.28 -6.57
N ARG A 151 26.84 2.31 -7.71
CA ARG A 151 27.09 3.24 -8.80
C ARG A 151 26.07 4.36 -8.77
N LEU A 152 26.43 5.52 -9.29
CA LEU A 152 25.59 6.71 -9.37
C LEU A 152 25.74 7.37 -10.74
N ILE A 153 24.71 8.08 -11.18
CA ILE A 153 24.82 9.04 -12.27
C ILE A 153 25.34 10.35 -11.68
N ASP A 154 26.46 10.84 -12.19
CA ASP A 154 26.86 12.24 -12.01
C ASP A 154 26.04 13.11 -12.95
N CYS A 155 25.09 13.86 -12.41
CA CYS A 155 24.19 14.70 -13.20
C CYS A 155 24.90 15.89 -13.86
N ALA A 156 26.12 16.26 -13.45
CA ALA A 156 26.86 17.36 -14.07
C ALA A 156 27.58 16.90 -15.34
N THR A 157 28.21 15.73 -15.29
CA THR A 157 28.97 15.16 -16.41
C THR A 157 28.17 14.16 -17.23
N MET A 158 27.01 13.72 -16.75
CA MET A 158 26.18 12.67 -17.34
C MET A 158 26.94 11.33 -17.48
N THR A 159 27.77 10.99 -16.49
CA THR A 159 28.58 9.77 -16.46
C THR A 159 28.24 8.87 -15.27
N ILE A 160 28.45 7.57 -15.40
CA ILE A 160 28.38 6.64 -14.27
C ILE A 160 29.65 6.75 -13.43
N VAL A 161 29.50 6.91 -12.12
CA VAL A 161 30.58 6.98 -11.14
C VAL A 161 30.37 5.97 -10.03
N GLU A 162 31.44 5.59 -9.34
CA GLU A 162 31.34 4.81 -8.11
C GLU A 162 31.02 5.75 -6.94
N ALA A 163 30.08 5.35 -6.08
CA ALA A 163 29.77 6.11 -4.87
C ALA A 163 30.93 6.01 -3.88
N ASP A 164 31.30 7.13 -3.27
CA ASP A 164 32.22 7.20 -2.13
C ASP A 164 31.46 7.53 -0.82
N ASP A 165 32.16 7.56 0.31
CA ASP A 165 31.53 7.82 1.62
C ASP A 165 31.02 9.26 1.77
N SER A 166 31.48 10.17 0.91
CA SER A 166 31.02 11.57 0.85
C SER A 166 29.85 11.77 -0.10
N SER A 167 29.50 10.75 -0.87
CA SER A 167 28.50 10.84 -1.92
C SER A 167 27.11 11.00 -1.31
N ARG A 168 26.46 12.09 -1.68
CA ARG A 168 25.09 12.43 -1.30
C ARG A 168 24.24 12.30 -2.56
N TRP A 169 23.24 11.42 -2.54
CA TRP A 169 22.46 11.11 -3.73
C TRP A 169 20.96 11.21 -3.50
N ILE A 170 20.27 11.42 -4.62
CA ILE A 170 18.83 11.21 -4.75
C ILE A 170 18.61 9.87 -5.44
N ALA A 171 17.55 9.14 -5.09
CA ALA A 171 17.13 7.94 -5.81
C ALA A 171 15.89 8.22 -6.66
N LEU A 172 15.74 7.51 -7.78
CA LEU A 172 14.51 7.52 -8.58
C LEU A 172 13.74 6.20 -8.40
N SER A 173 12.44 6.33 -8.19
CA SER A 173 11.47 5.23 -8.17
C SER A 173 10.40 5.49 -9.23
N TYR A 174 10.31 4.62 -10.22
CA TYR A 174 9.46 4.81 -11.40
C TYR A 174 9.05 3.47 -12.03
N VAL A 175 8.02 3.50 -12.86
CA VAL A 175 7.57 2.33 -13.61
C VAL A 175 8.34 2.23 -14.92
N TRP A 176 8.92 1.07 -15.23
CA TRP A 176 9.65 0.89 -16.49
C TRP A 176 8.72 0.78 -17.72
N GLY A 177 7.54 0.16 -17.57
CA GLY A 177 6.59 -0.20 -18.64
C GLY A 177 6.35 -1.72 -18.76
N GLU A 178 5.49 -2.17 -19.68
CA GLU A 178 5.32 -3.62 -19.94
C GLU A 178 6.54 -4.20 -20.66
N ARG A 179 7.06 -5.31 -20.13
CA ARG A 179 8.30 -5.94 -20.57
C ARG A 179 8.14 -6.82 -21.81
N LEU A 180 6.98 -6.81 -22.47
CA LEU A 180 6.69 -7.76 -23.55
C LEU A 180 7.53 -7.55 -24.82
N GLN A 181 8.18 -6.39 -25.01
CA GLN A 181 9.02 -6.15 -26.19
C GLN A 181 10.21 -5.18 -25.98
N THR A 182 10.64 -4.92 -24.74
CA THR A 182 11.84 -4.10 -24.51
C THR A 182 12.91 -4.91 -23.77
N THR A 183 13.72 -5.61 -24.55
CA THR A 183 15.13 -5.82 -24.20
C THR A 183 15.66 -4.44 -23.77
N ILE A 184 16.33 -4.36 -22.61
CA ILE A 184 17.11 -3.16 -22.25
C ILE A 184 17.92 -2.84 -23.52
N PRO A 185 17.79 -1.64 -24.13
CA PRO A 185 18.56 -1.34 -25.32
C PRO A 185 20.02 -1.67 -25.04
N ALA A 186 20.72 -2.36 -25.94
CA ALA A 186 22.09 -2.80 -25.71
C ALA A 186 23.02 -1.64 -25.25
N ALA A 187 22.65 -0.40 -25.59
CA ALA A 187 23.29 0.84 -25.15
C ALA A 187 23.19 1.14 -23.64
N ASN A 188 22.15 0.69 -22.93
CA ASN A 188 21.94 0.95 -21.50
C ASN A 188 22.48 -0.20 -20.63
N ALA A 189 22.60 -1.40 -21.21
CA ALA A 189 22.90 -2.63 -20.46
C ALA A 189 24.38 -2.79 -20.04
N ASN A 190 25.27 -1.86 -20.43
CA ASN A 190 26.73 -1.99 -20.31
C ASN A 190 27.44 -0.79 -19.68
N LEU A 191 26.73 0.04 -18.91
CA LEU A 191 27.37 1.20 -18.31
C LEU A 191 28.22 0.79 -17.09
N THR A 192 29.53 0.82 -17.30
CA THR A 192 30.56 0.65 -16.27
C THR A 192 30.93 2.02 -15.68
N VAL A 193 31.67 2.02 -14.58
CA VAL A 193 32.21 3.26 -14.00
C VAL A 193 33.05 3.99 -15.05
N GLY A 194 32.79 5.28 -15.23
CA GLY A 194 33.38 6.14 -16.26
C GLY A 194 32.60 6.20 -17.58
N ALA A 195 31.59 5.35 -17.77
CA ALA A 195 30.79 5.37 -19.00
C ALA A 195 29.86 6.61 -19.06
N GLN A 196 29.74 7.21 -20.24
CA GLN A 196 28.79 8.28 -20.51
C GLN A 196 27.37 7.70 -20.65
N LEU A 197 26.36 8.40 -20.13
CA LEU A 197 24.97 8.10 -20.44
C LEU A 197 24.72 8.23 -21.95
N PRO A 198 23.84 7.40 -22.52
CA PRO A 198 23.42 7.55 -23.92
C PRO A 198 22.89 8.95 -24.20
N SER A 199 23.03 9.41 -25.46
CA SER A 199 22.49 10.70 -25.91
C SER A 199 20.96 10.79 -25.75
N THR A 200 20.29 9.65 -25.75
CA THR A 200 18.84 9.55 -25.59
C THR A 200 18.54 8.69 -24.36
N ILE A 201 18.04 9.33 -23.31
CA ILE A 201 17.60 8.67 -22.07
C ILE A 201 16.08 8.75 -21.92
N PRO A 202 15.46 7.86 -21.11
CA PRO A 202 14.03 7.95 -20.84
C PRO A 202 13.64 9.29 -20.24
N ARG A 203 12.47 9.81 -20.64
CA ARG A 203 12.00 11.14 -20.21
C ARG A 203 11.89 11.26 -18.69
N THR A 204 11.44 10.21 -18.00
CA THR A 204 11.34 10.21 -16.54
C THR A 204 12.73 10.37 -15.88
N VAL A 205 13.77 9.82 -16.50
CA VAL A 205 15.15 9.93 -16.02
C VAL A 205 15.72 11.32 -16.30
N GLU A 206 15.48 11.87 -17.49
CA GLU A 206 15.84 13.26 -17.84
C GLU A 206 15.21 14.26 -16.85
N ASP A 207 13.91 14.11 -16.58
CA ASP A 207 13.20 14.95 -15.63
C ASP A 207 13.75 14.78 -14.19
N ALA A 208 14.07 13.55 -13.78
CA ALA A 208 14.66 13.29 -12.48
C ALA A 208 16.07 13.91 -12.32
N ILE A 209 16.88 13.94 -13.38
CA ILE A 209 18.17 14.64 -13.39
C ILE A 209 17.96 16.14 -13.17
N THR A 210 16.99 16.75 -13.87
CA THR A 210 16.64 18.16 -13.68
C THR A 210 16.21 18.42 -12.23
N VAL A 211 15.32 17.60 -11.66
CA VAL A 211 14.87 17.74 -10.27
C VAL A 211 16.05 17.63 -9.30
N THR A 212 16.95 16.67 -9.54
CA THR A 212 18.14 16.44 -8.69
C THR A 212 19.05 17.67 -8.65
N GLN A 213 19.37 18.23 -9.82
CA GLN A 213 20.18 19.44 -9.92
C GLN A 213 19.48 20.64 -9.26
N ARG A 214 18.16 20.79 -9.46
CA ARG A 214 17.37 21.90 -8.88
C ARG A 214 17.30 21.86 -7.35
N LEU A 215 17.31 20.66 -6.77
CA LEU A 215 17.40 20.47 -5.32
C LEU A 215 18.83 20.69 -4.77
N GLY A 216 19.82 20.86 -5.65
CA GLY A 216 21.22 21.10 -5.29
C GLY A 216 22.05 19.84 -5.10
N TYR A 217 21.61 18.71 -5.67
CA TYR A 217 22.33 17.44 -5.62
C TYR A 217 23.07 17.18 -6.94
N ARG A 218 24.21 16.49 -6.83
CA ARG A 218 25.02 16.09 -7.99
C ARG A 218 24.70 14.68 -8.45
N TYR A 219 24.38 13.78 -7.52
CA TYR A 219 24.27 12.36 -7.82
C TYR A 219 22.83 11.86 -7.79
N LEU A 220 22.48 11.07 -8.82
CA LEU A 220 21.19 10.40 -8.95
C LEU A 220 21.42 8.89 -9.09
N TRP A 221 20.68 8.10 -8.33
CA TRP A 221 20.60 6.66 -8.50
C TRP A 221 19.37 6.28 -9.31
N VAL A 222 19.56 5.47 -10.35
CA VAL A 222 18.51 4.92 -11.22
C VAL A 222 18.81 3.46 -11.47
N ASP A 223 17.89 2.57 -11.09
CA ASP A 223 18.04 1.11 -11.20
C ASP A 223 18.47 0.64 -12.60
N GLU A 224 17.89 1.19 -13.67
CA GLU A 224 18.20 0.85 -15.06
C GLU A 224 19.67 1.10 -15.43
N PHE A 225 20.32 2.10 -14.82
CA PHE A 225 21.67 2.56 -15.18
C PHE A 225 22.74 2.27 -14.12
N CYS A 226 22.35 2.21 -12.85
CA CYS A 226 23.28 2.03 -11.72
C CYS A 226 23.44 0.56 -11.33
N ILE A 227 22.53 -0.32 -11.75
CA ILE A 227 22.66 -1.77 -11.57
C ILE A 227 23.27 -2.38 -12.83
N ASP A 228 24.21 -3.30 -12.64
CA ASP A 228 24.80 -4.05 -13.75
C ASP A 228 23.81 -5.09 -14.29
N GLN A 229 23.17 -4.79 -15.42
CA GLN A 229 22.08 -5.60 -15.95
C GLN A 229 22.56 -6.87 -16.69
N GLN A 230 23.85 -7.01 -16.99
CA GLN A 230 24.41 -8.18 -17.69
C GLN A 230 25.05 -9.18 -16.74
N ASN A 231 25.70 -8.70 -15.68
CA ASN A 231 26.26 -9.58 -14.67
C ASN A 231 25.18 -10.00 -13.67
N LYS A 232 24.51 -11.14 -13.91
CA LYS A 232 23.47 -11.68 -13.02
C LYS A 232 23.91 -11.81 -11.57
N HIS A 233 25.18 -12.14 -11.31
CA HIS A 233 25.69 -12.26 -9.94
C HIS A 233 25.73 -10.90 -9.24
N ASN A 234 26.31 -9.89 -9.89
CA ASN A 234 26.33 -8.52 -9.36
C ASN A 234 24.90 -7.93 -9.27
N GLN A 235 24.05 -8.21 -10.24
CA GLN A 235 22.65 -7.82 -10.25
C GLN A 235 21.93 -8.37 -9.00
N HIS A 236 22.10 -9.66 -8.70
CA HIS A 236 21.52 -10.28 -7.51
C HIS A 236 22.01 -9.64 -6.21
N ILE A 237 23.31 -9.33 -6.11
CA ILE A 237 23.89 -8.63 -4.95
C ILE A 237 23.27 -7.25 -4.79
N GLN A 238 23.22 -6.46 -5.87
CA GLN A 238 22.68 -5.09 -5.84
C GLN A 238 21.16 -5.06 -5.59
N ILE A 239 20.40 -6.01 -6.15
CA ILE A 239 18.98 -6.19 -5.83
C ILE A 239 18.81 -6.49 -4.34
N GLY A 240 19.67 -7.34 -3.78
CA GLY A 240 19.71 -7.66 -2.36
C GLY A 240 20.09 -6.48 -1.45
N GLN A 241 20.47 -5.32 -2.01
CA GLN A 241 20.85 -4.09 -1.30
C GLN A 241 19.95 -2.90 -1.66
N MET A 242 18.85 -3.11 -2.42
CA MET A 242 17.93 -2.02 -2.77
C MET A 242 17.40 -1.29 -1.54
N ASP A 243 17.19 -2.00 -0.44
CA ASP A 243 16.78 -1.41 0.83
C ASP A 243 17.76 -0.36 1.35
N GLU A 244 19.06 -0.62 1.21
CA GLU A 244 20.13 0.30 1.62
C GLU A 244 20.22 1.52 0.70
N VAL A 245 20.02 1.33 -0.61
CA VAL A 245 20.03 2.42 -1.60
C VAL A 245 18.95 3.45 -1.30
N TYR A 246 17.69 3.01 -1.16
CA TYR A 246 16.56 3.92 -0.92
C TYR A 246 16.59 4.53 0.48
N ARG A 247 17.01 3.75 1.48
CA ARG A 247 17.15 4.23 2.86
C ARG A 247 18.31 5.22 3.02
N GLY A 248 19.42 4.99 2.31
CA GLY A 248 20.60 5.85 2.31
C GLY A 248 20.43 7.13 1.51
N ALA A 249 19.57 7.12 0.47
CA ALA A 249 19.27 8.32 -0.30
C ALA A 249 18.80 9.46 0.60
N ASP A 250 19.19 10.69 0.25
CA ASP A 250 18.68 11.87 0.97
C ASP A 250 17.23 12.12 0.69
N LEU A 251 16.81 11.79 -0.53
CA LEU A 251 15.46 11.92 -1.01
C LEU A 251 15.25 10.94 -2.16
N THR A 252 14.05 10.37 -2.23
CA THR A 252 13.60 9.55 -3.35
C THR A 252 12.56 10.30 -4.16
N ILE A 253 12.83 10.51 -5.43
CA ILE A 253 11.84 11.00 -6.39
C ILE A 253 10.94 9.83 -6.77
N VAL A 254 9.63 9.99 -6.62
CA VAL A 254 8.64 8.99 -7.04
C VAL A 254 7.85 9.53 -8.22
N ALA A 255 7.95 8.86 -9.37
CA ALA A 255 7.18 9.16 -10.58
C ALA A 255 5.80 8.48 -10.54
N ALA A 256 4.93 8.87 -9.60
CA ALA A 256 3.64 8.20 -9.39
C ALA A 256 2.67 8.35 -10.57
N ALA A 257 2.75 9.45 -11.32
CA ALA A 257 1.91 9.72 -12.50
C ALA A 257 2.24 8.87 -13.74
N GLY A 258 3.39 8.21 -13.76
CA GLY A 258 3.93 7.56 -14.95
C GLY A 258 3.47 6.11 -15.09
N GLU A 259 3.07 5.74 -16.30
CA GLU A 259 2.77 4.35 -16.68
C GLU A 259 4.02 3.59 -17.14
N ASP A 260 5.06 4.32 -17.57
CA ASP A 260 6.33 3.81 -18.06
C ASP A 260 7.47 4.82 -17.90
N LYS A 261 8.67 4.43 -18.36
CA LYS A 261 9.90 5.23 -18.24
C LYS A 261 9.93 6.50 -19.10
N ASN A 262 9.02 6.63 -20.05
CA ASN A 262 8.93 7.77 -20.97
C ASN A 262 7.81 8.74 -20.61
N SER A 263 7.06 8.47 -19.53
CA SER A 263 5.96 9.30 -19.06
C SER A 263 6.43 10.68 -18.60
N GLY A 264 7.61 10.78 -17.99
CA GLY A 264 8.15 12.02 -17.43
C GLY A 264 7.61 12.34 -16.03
N LEU A 265 8.05 13.47 -15.46
CA LEU A 265 7.57 14.01 -14.18
C LEU A 265 6.68 15.24 -14.41
N PRO A 266 5.39 15.21 -14.05
CA PRO A 266 4.46 16.33 -14.24
C PRO A 266 4.95 17.68 -13.71
N GLY A 267 5.09 18.64 -14.63
CA GLY A 267 5.54 20.00 -14.35
C GLY A 267 7.05 20.20 -14.50
N VAL A 268 7.81 19.17 -14.87
CA VAL A 268 9.27 19.22 -15.10
C VAL A 268 9.56 19.21 -16.60
N ASN A 269 10.53 20.04 -17.02
CA ASN A 269 10.96 20.18 -18.42
C ASN A 269 9.75 20.32 -19.39
N ARG A 270 9.52 19.30 -20.22
CA ARG A 270 8.47 19.23 -21.24
C ARG A 270 7.25 18.40 -20.82
N THR A 271 7.27 17.83 -19.63
CA THR A 271 6.20 16.95 -19.14
C THR A 271 5.07 17.78 -18.54
N GLN A 272 3.92 17.79 -19.22
CA GLN A 272 2.78 18.60 -18.82
C GLN A 272 2.11 18.03 -17.56
N ARG A 273 1.80 18.93 -16.63
CA ARG A 273 1.00 18.67 -15.43
C ARG A 273 -0.48 18.89 -15.73
N ARG A 274 -1.35 18.04 -15.18
CA ARG A 274 -2.80 18.30 -15.18
C ARG A 274 -3.08 19.46 -14.23
N ARG A 275 -3.66 20.53 -14.76
CA ARG A 275 -4.05 21.68 -13.96
C ARG A 275 -5.36 21.38 -13.24
N LEU A 276 -5.48 21.91 -12.03
CA LEU A 276 -6.76 21.99 -11.35
C LEU A 276 -7.69 22.94 -12.12
N ASN A 277 -8.96 22.56 -12.22
CA ASN A 277 -9.98 23.45 -12.76
C ASN A 277 -10.25 24.57 -11.75
N VAL A 278 -9.62 25.73 -12.00
CA VAL A 278 -9.87 26.97 -11.29
C VAL A 278 -10.69 27.87 -12.20
N VAL A 279 -11.88 28.25 -11.73
CA VAL A 279 -12.74 29.18 -12.44
C VAL A 279 -12.84 30.47 -11.64
N ARG A 280 -12.36 31.57 -12.21
CA ARG A 280 -12.55 32.93 -11.67
C ARG A 280 -13.84 33.51 -12.24
N LEU A 281 -14.83 33.76 -11.39
CA LEU A 281 -16.16 34.30 -11.74
C LEU A 281 -16.42 35.58 -10.95
N LYS A 282 -16.16 36.75 -11.56
CA LYS A 282 -16.26 38.06 -10.87
C LYS A 282 -15.55 38.03 -9.51
N ASP A 283 -16.30 38.03 -8.41
CA ASP A 283 -15.82 38.06 -7.01
C ASP A 283 -15.72 36.68 -6.35
N VAL A 284 -16.06 35.61 -7.08
CA VAL A 284 -16.00 34.21 -6.62
C VAL A 284 -14.97 33.45 -7.43
N THR A 285 -13.96 32.90 -6.75
CA THR A 285 -13.15 31.83 -7.34
C THR A 285 -13.70 30.48 -6.91
N LEU A 286 -14.03 29.65 -7.90
CA LEU A 286 -14.35 28.24 -7.70
C LEU A 286 -13.10 27.40 -7.98
N ILE A 287 -12.69 26.61 -7.00
CA ILE A 287 -11.65 25.60 -7.16
C ILE A 287 -12.32 24.25 -7.04
N ALA A 288 -12.30 23.45 -8.11
CA ALA A 288 -12.78 22.08 -8.03
C ALA A 288 -11.96 21.31 -6.98
N LYS A 289 -12.60 20.83 -5.91
CA LYS A 289 -12.03 19.72 -5.15
C LYS A 289 -12.09 18.52 -6.10
N PHE A 290 -11.00 17.77 -6.17
CA PHE A 290 -10.96 16.52 -6.92
C PHE A 290 -12.17 15.66 -6.56
N SER A 291 -12.82 15.10 -7.58
CA SER A 291 -13.83 14.07 -7.33
C SER A 291 -13.17 12.87 -6.64
N TYR A 292 -13.95 12.08 -5.90
CA TYR A 292 -13.47 10.84 -5.30
C TYR A 292 -12.79 9.92 -6.32
N ALA A 293 -13.32 9.87 -7.56
CA ALA A 293 -12.73 9.13 -8.67
C ALA A 293 -11.36 9.69 -9.09
N GLU A 294 -11.20 11.01 -9.18
CA GLU A 294 -9.90 11.62 -9.51
C GLU A 294 -8.84 11.43 -8.41
N LEU A 295 -9.27 11.35 -7.16
CA LEU A 295 -8.38 11.04 -6.03
C LEU A 295 -8.04 9.56 -5.95
N SER A 296 -9.00 8.67 -6.22
CA SER A 296 -8.73 7.24 -6.30
C SER A 296 -7.71 6.96 -7.41
N HIS A 297 -7.80 7.66 -8.55
CA HIS A 297 -6.83 7.52 -9.64
C HIS A 297 -5.37 7.80 -9.26
N VAL A 298 -5.09 8.60 -8.22
CA VAL A 298 -3.72 8.77 -7.72
C VAL A 298 -3.22 7.47 -7.09
N TRP A 299 -4.05 6.80 -6.30
CA TRP A 299 -3.71 5.56 -5.61
C TRP A 299 -3.89 4.31 -6.49
N ASP A 300 -4.69 4.39 -7.54
CA ASP A 300 -4.80 3.40 -8.62
C ASP A 300 -3.62 3.50 -9.61
N ALA A 301 -2.77 4.52 -9.48
CA ALA A 301 -1.65 4.70 -10.39
C ALA A 301 -0.74 3.48 -10.36
N ARG A 302 -0.24 3.09 -11.53
CA ARG A 302 0.51 1.85 -11.74
C ARG A 302 1.67 1.67 -10.77
N TRP A 303 2.31 2.75 -10.35
CA TRP A 303 3.35 2.73 -9.33
C TRP A 303 2.92 2.07 -8.02
N PHE A 304 1.74 2.41 -7.48
CA PHE A 304 1.22 1.84 -6.24
C PHE A 304 0.88 0.34 -6.35
N THR A 305 0.56 -0.10 -7.56
CA THR A 305 0.24 -1.50 -7.84
C THR A 305 1.46 -2.40 -7.92
N ARG A 306 2.70 -1.89 -7.92
CA ARG A 306 3.91 -2.73 -8.06
C ARG A 306 4.46 -3.15 -6.71
N ALA A 307 4.80 -4.42 -6.55
CA ALA A 307 5.27 -4.95 -5.26
C ALA A 307 6.59 -4.31 -4.80
N TRP A 308 7.56 -4.13 -5.72
CA TRP A 308 8.85 -3.49 -5.43
C TRP A 308 8.71 -2.07 -4.87
N THR A 309 7.73 -1.29 -5.35
CA THR A 309 7.58 0.12 -4.96
C THR A 309 7.21 0.30 -3.49
N LEU A 310 6.72 -0.76 -2.82
CA LEU A 310 6.45 -0.72 -1.38
C LEU A 310 7.73 -0.40 -0.62
N GLN A 311 8.81 -1.15 -0.87
CA GLN A 311 10.07 -0.93 -0.16
C GLN A 311 10.70 0.39 -0.57
N GLU A 312 10.60 0.76 -1.86
CA GLU A 312 11.19 1.99 -2.41
C GLU A 312 10.59 3.22 -1.72
N GLY A 313 9.26 3.28 -1.56
CA GLY A 313 8.59 4.37 -0.85
C GLY A 313 8.75 4.29 0.67
N LEU A 314 8.54 3.11 1.25
CA LEU A 314 8.52 2.91 2.70
C LEU A 314 9.87 3.20 3.35
N LEU A 315 10.95 2.66 2.78
CA LEU A 315 12.29 2.71 3.38
C LEU A 315 13.01 4.03 3.13
N SER A 316 12.53 4.82 2.17
CA SER A 316 13.06 6.15 1.90
C SER A 316 12.85 7.09 3.08
N ARG A 317 13.91 7.77 3.54
CA ARG A 317 13.79 8.76 4.63
C ARG A 317 12.95 9.98 4.23
N ARG A 318 13.03 10.36 2.95
CA ARG A 318 12.27 11.44 2.33
C ARG A 318 11.81 11.01 0.95
N VAL A 319 10.59 11.39 0.58
CA VAL A 319 9.99 11.10 -0.72
C VAL A 319 9.47 12.39 -1.30
N LEU A 320 9.82 12.69 -2.56
CA LEU A 320 9.16 13.72 -3.37
C LEU A 320 8.38 13.02 -4.47
N MET A 321 7.07 12.91 -4.28
CA MET A 321 6.16 12.19 -5.16
C MET A 321 5.52 13.14 -6.16
N PHE A 322 5.72 12.88 -7.44
CA PHE A 322 5.05 13.57 -8.54
C PHE A 322 3.81 12.80 -8.97
N THR A 323 2.65 13.37 -8.65
CA THR A 323 1.35 12.91 -9.16
C THR A 323 1.00 13.66 -10.44
N ASN A 324 -0.12 13.31 -11.08
CA ASN A 324 -0.60 14.02 -12.26
C ASN A 324 -0.85 15.52 -12.00
N TYR A 325 -1.03 15.92 -10.74
CA TYR A 325 -1.58 17.21 -10.36
C TYR A 325 -0.62 18.09 -9.54
N GLN A 326 0.21 17.48 -8.70
CA GLN A 326 1.16 18.21 -7.84
C GLN A 326 2.31 17.32 -7.37
N ALA A 327 3.39 17.96 -6.90
CA ALA A 327 4.39 17.28 -6.07
C ALA A 327 3.96 17.26 -4.60
N THR A 328 4.22 16.14 -3.92
CA THR A 328 4.01 15.95 -2.49
C THR A 328 5.27 15.44 -1.85
N TYR A 329 5.70 16.08 -0.78
CA TYR A 329 6.86 15.73 0.00
C TYR A 329 6.44 14.97 1.26
N TYR A 330 7.15 13.89 1.56
CA TYR A 330 7.01 13.14 2.79
C TYR A 330 8.38 12.99 3.45
N CYS A 331 8.44 13.11 4.77
CA CYS A 331 9.56 12.59 5.57
C CYS A 331 9.04 11.61 6.63
N LEU A 332 9.89 11.24 7.60
CA LEU A 332 9.48 10.33 8.69
C LEU A 332 8.68 11.03 9.81
N THR A 333 8.58 12.36 9.76
CA THR A 333 7.92 13.16 10.81
C THR A 333 6.71 13.93 10.27
N ASP A 334 6.80 14.40 9.03
CA ASP A 334 5.86 15.36 8.46
C ASP A 334 5.72 15.18 6.94
N PHE A 335 4.71 15.82 6.36
CA PHE A 335 4.46 15.87 4.93
C PHE A 335 4.08 17.29 4.48
N SER A 336 4.27 17.59 3.20
CA SER A 336 3.95 18.91 2.63
C SER A 336 3.55 18.77 1.17
N THR A 337 2.68 19.65 0.67
CA THR A 337 2.17 19.62 -0.72
C THR A 337 2.34 20.96 -1.40
N GLU A 338 2.56 20.98 -2.73
CA GLU A 338 2.78 22.23 -3.49
C GLU A 338 1.54 23.15 -3.52
N GLY A 339 0.34 22.56 -3.57
CA GLY A 339 -0.94 23.27 -3.65
C GLY A 339 -1.79 23.14 -2.38
N LEU A 340 -3.12 23.23 -2.54
CA LEU A 340 -4.15 23.14 -1.46
C LEU A 340 -4.27 21.73 -0.83
N GLY A 341 -3.20 20.96 -0.90
CA GLY A 341 -3.16 19.51 -0.81
C GLY A 341 -3.15 18.92 0.59
N GLU A 342 -3.25 19.71 1.65
CA GLU A 342 -3.48 19.15 3.00
C GLU A 342 -4.74 18.27 3.00
N TYR A 343 -5.77 18.65 2.22
CA TYR A 343 -7.03 17.94 2.02
C TYR A 343 -6.93 16.60 1.25
N LEU A 344 -6.10 16.50 0.21
CA LEU A 344 -5.99 15.27 -0.61
C LEU A 344 -5.42 14.09 0.17
N VAL A 345 -4.53 14.40 1.10
CA VAL A 345 -3.83 13.42 1.95
C VAL A 345 -4.66 13.11 3.21
N THR A 346 -5.32 14.10 3.82
CA THR A 346 -6.09 13.90 5.07
C THR A 346 -7.42 13.18 4.89
N VAL A 347 -8.23 13.50 3.87
CA VAL A 347 -9.62 12.99 3.77
C VAL A 347 -9.70 11.54 3.28
N HIS A 348 -8.71 11.06 2.52
CA HIS A 348 -8.74 9.71 1.94
C HIS A 348 -7.49 8.87 2.25
N GLY A 349 -6.42 9.46 2.77
CA GLY A 349 -5.18 8.79 3.09
C GLY A 349 -5.21 7.94 4.35
N GLY A 350 -6.35 7.80 5.05
CA GLY A 350 -6.45 6.97 6.26
C GLY A 350 -6.22 5.48 6.00
N THR A 351 -6.53 5.00 4.79
CA THR A 351 -6.37 3.59 4.41
C THR A 351 -5.44 3.39 3.22
N PHE A 352 -5.35 4.35 2.30
CA PHE A 352 -4.64 4.19 1.01
C PHE A 352 -3.23 4.80 0.97
N ASP A 353 -2.96 5.85 1.75
CA ASP A 353 -1.62 6.43 1.84
C ASP A 353 -0.72 5.59 2.75
N TYR A 354 -0.22 4.48 2.20
CA TYR A 354 0.62 3.57 2.97
C TYR A 354 1.92 4.22 3.44
N ILE A 355 2.46 5.23 2.74
CA ILE A 355 3.70 5.90 3.14
C ILE A 355 3.44 6.65 4.44
N ARG A 356 2.34 7.41 4.50
CA ARG A 356 1.92 8.08 5.73
C ARG A 356 1.48 7.10 6.80
N ASN A 357 0.62 6.12 6.48
CA ASN A 357 0.05 5.20 7.47
C ASN A 357 1.06 4.20 8.04
N ALA A 358 2.11 3.85 7.30
CA ALA A 358 3.18 3.02 7.82
C ALA A 358 4.19 3.81 8.66
N ARG A 359 4.29 5.13 8.48
CA ARG A 359 5.23 6.03 9.18
C ARG A 359 4.60 6.71 10.40
N ALA A 360 3.33 7.08 10.30
CA ALA A 360 2.48 7.26 11.46
C ALA A 360 2.42 5.89 12.14
N SER A 361 2.73 5.81 13.43
CA SER A 361 2.46 4.58 14.17
C SER A 361 1.01 4.23 13.90
N LEU A 362 0.75 3.09 13.25
CA LEU A 362 -0.62 2.60 13.05
C LEU A 362 -1.37 2.81 14.37
N PRO A 363 -2.63 3.31 14.36
CA PRO A 363 -3.42 3.45 15.58
C PRO A 363 -3.53 2.07 16.21
N THR A 364 -2.61 1.81 17.12
CA THR A 364 -2.41 0.54 17.79
C THR A 364 -3.11 0.69 19.13
N PRO A 365 -3.88 -0.31 19.58
CA PRO A 365 -4.46 -0.28 20.91
C PRO A 365 -3.35 0.02 21.92
N ARG A 366 -3.53 1.05 22.76
CA ARG A 366 -2.52 1.50 23.74
C ARG A 366 -2.10 0.41 24.74
N ASN A 367 -2.80 -0.71 24.75
CA ASN A 367 -2.59 -1.84 25.64
C ASN A 367 -1.66 -2.92 25.06
N LEU A 368 -1.19 -2.80 23.81
CA LEU A 368 -0.27 -3.77 23.20
C LEU A 368 1.18 -3.50 23.60
N SER A 369 1.94 -4.57 23.84
CA SER A 369 3.41 -4.55 23.95
C SER A 369 4.07 -4.10 22.63
N LYS A 370 5.33 -3.64 22.70
CA LYS A 370 6.10 -3.23 21.49
C LYS A 370 6.21 -4.36 20.46
N ALA A 371 6.38 -5.55 20.97
CA ALA A 371 6.38 -6.82 20.26
C ALA A 371 5.10 -7.03 19.43
N GLU A 372 3.94 -6.94 20.07
CA GLU A 372 2.64 -7.09 19.41
C GLU A 372 2.38 -5.98 18.38
N GLN A 373 2.80 -4.74 18.69
CA GLN A 373 2.71 -3.62 17.74
C GLN A 373 3.55 -3.88 16.49
N ALA A 374 4.77 -4.40 16.66
CA ALA A 374 5.66 -4.71 15.55
C ALA A 374 5.12 -5.87 14.68
N LEU A 375 4.56 -6.90 15.31
CA LEU A 375 3.90 -8.00 14.61
C LEU A 375 2.68 -7.53 13.81
N LEU A 376 1.85 -6.68 14.42
CA LEU A 376 0.70 -6.07 13.76
C LEU A 376 1.13 -5.25 12.54
N GLN A 377 2.17 -4.42 12.70
CA GLN A 377 2.76 -3.65 11.60
C GLN A 377 3.30 -4.57 10.49
N PHE A 378 3.99 -5.66 10.83
CA PHE A 378 4.48 -6.65 9.85
C PHE A 378 3.32 -7.21 9.03
N LYS A 379 2.28 -7.70 9.71
CA LYS A 379 1.10 -8.29 9.05
C LYS A 379 0.40 -7.27 8.15
N THR A 380 0.24 -6.02 8.60
CA THR A 380 -0.34 -4.93 7.78
C THR A 380 0.49 -4.65 6.53
N LEU A 381 1.81 -4.50 6.67
CA LEU A 381 2.72 -4.26 5.55
C LEU A 381 2.74 -5.42 4.56
N LEU A 382 2.67 -6.65 5.07
CA LEU A 382 2.62 -7.85 4.24
C LEU A 382 1.30 -7.95 3.46
N GLN A 383 0.17 -7.59 4.05
CA GLN A 383 -1.11 -7.52 3.32
C GLN A 383 -1.08 -6.45 2.23
N LEU A 384 -0.51 -5.27 2.52
CA LEU A 384 -0.31 -4.21 1.52
C LEU A 384 0.65 -4.62 0.41
N TYR A 385 1.63 -5.46 0.72
CA TYR A 385 2.60 -6.01 -0.24
C TYR A 385 1.96 -7.04 -1.17
N THR A 386 1.30 -8.05 -0.62
CA THR A 386 0.72 -9.17 -1.40
C THR A 386 -0.45 -8.73 -2.28
N ALA A 387 -1.11 -7.62 -1.95
CA ALA A 387 -2.12 -6.98 -2.81
C ALA A 387 -1.53 -6.34 -4.09
N ARG A 388 -0.20 -6.28 -4.22
CA ARG A 388 0.49 -5.66 -5.36
C ARG A 388 0.95 -6.70 -6.39
N ASN A 389 1.12 -6.24 -7.60
CA ASN A 389 1.58 -7.00 -8.75
C ASN A 389 3.11 -7.18 -8.72
N LEU A 390 3.54 -8.43 -8.86
CA LEU A 390 4.90 -8.83 -9.18
C LEU A 390 4.99 -9.21 -10.66
N THR A 391 6.06 -8.80 -11.33
CA THR A 391 6.32 -9.28 -12.71
C THR A 391 6.90 -10.70 -12.71
N PHE A 392 7.83 -10.99 -11.80
CA PHE A 392 8.45 -12.30 -11.66
C PHE A 392 8.08 -12.87 -10.29
N GLY A 393 7.51 -14.07 -10.28
CA GLY A 393 7.12 -14.73 -9.05
C GLY A 393 8.31 -14.96 -8.10
N THR A 394 9.49 -15.23 -8.65
CA THR A 394 10.76 -15.45 -7.93
C THR A 394 11.22 -14.26 -7.10
N ASP A 395 10.70 -13.06 -7.35
CA ASP A 395 11.06 -11.86 -6.61
C ASP A 395 10.24 -11.66 -5.34
N ALA A 396 9.28 -12.56 -5.03
CA ALA A 396 8.34 -12.40 -3.93
C ALA A 396 9.04 -12.07 -2.59
N LEU A 397 10.03 -12.88 -2.17
CA LEU A 397 10.75 -12.60 -0.93
C LEU A 397 11.70 -11.40 -1.07
N ASN A 398 12.41 -11.27 -2.19
CA ASN A 398 13.38 -10.20 -2.40
C ASN A 398 12.74 -8.80 -2.37
N ALA A 399 11.55 -8.65 -2.97
CA ALA A 399 10.83 -7.38 -3.01
C ALA A 399 10.26 -6.95 -1.64
N PHE A 400 10.17 -7.87 -0.67
CA PHE A 400 9.76 -7.57 0.71
C PHE A 400 10.93 -7.62 1.70
N ARG A 401 12.11 -8.10 1.29
CA ARG A 401 13.29 -8.32 2.15
C ARG A 401 13.73 -7.07 2.88
N GLY A 402 13.75 -5.92 2.20
CA GLY A 402 14.11 -4.64 2.81
C GLY A 402 13.19 -4.25 3.97
N VAL A 403 11.89 -4.51 3.81
CA VAL A 403 10.87 -4.24 4.83
C VAL A 403 11.08 -5.14 6.05
N MET A 404 11.36 -6.43 5.84
CA MET A 404 11.69 -7.36 6.93
C MET A 404 12.96 -6.95 7.68
N ARG A 405 14.01 -6.55 6.98
CA ARG A 405 15.25 -6.05 7.58
C ARG A 405 15.03 -4.79 8.41
N ASP A 406 14.27 -3.83 7.88
CA ASP A 406 14.00 -2.58 8.60
C ASP A 406 13.17 -2.83 9.88
N MET A 407 12.16 -3.70 9.81
CA MET A 407 11.40 -4.11 11.01
C MET A 407 12.28 -4.79 12.06
N ARG A 408 13.29 -5.58 11.65
CA ARG A 408 14.28 -6.14 12.59
C ARG A 408 15.19 -5.09 13.21
N ARG A 409 15.59 -4.07 12.44
CA ARG A 409 16.39 -2.96 12.99
C ARG A 409 15.63 -2.20 14.08
N ILE A 410 14.30 -2.12 13.97
CA ILE A 410 13.43 -1.47 14.97
C ILE A 410 13.22 -2.39 16.18
N GLN A 411 12.93 -3.67 15.95
CA GLN A 411 12.72 -4.68 16.98
C GLN A 411 13.53 -5.94 16.62
N PRO A 412 14.71 -6.16 17.26
CA PRO A 412 15.62 -7.26 16.91
C PRO A 412 15.02 -8.66 17.01
N SER A 413 13.97 -8.86 17.83
CA SER A 413 13.23 -10.12 17.92
C SER A 413 12.21 -10.36 16.79
N ASN A 414 12.20 -9.51 15.76
CA ASN A 414 11.43 -9.74 14.54
C ASN A 414 12.20 -10.64 13.57
N TYR A 415 11.84 -11.93 13.58
CA TYR A 415 12.30 -12.89 12.58
C TYR A 415 11.24 -13.15 11.52
N SER A 416 11.67 -13.80 10.44
CA SER A 416 10.75 -14.30 9.44
C SER A 416 11.09 -15.73 9.05
N LEU A 417 10.06 -16.51 8.74
CA LEU A 417 10.20 -17.89 8.27
C LEU A 417 9.62 -17.98 6.87
N CYS A 418 10.49 -18.06 5.86
CA CYS A 418 10.14 -17.89 4.44
C CYS A 418 9.19 -16.69 4.22
N GLY A 419 9.49 -15.54 4.85
CA GLY A 419 8.69 -14.31 4.74
C GLY A 419 7.49 -14.21 5.68
N LEU A 420 7.08 -15.28 6.37
CA LEU A 420 6.04 -15.21 7.39
C LEU A 420 6.57 -14.52 8.65
N PRO A 421 5.76 -13.71 9.35
CA PRO A 421 6.18 -13.17 10.63
C PRO A 421 6.43 -14.32 11.60
N PHE A 422 7.63 -14.37 12.17
CA PHE A 422 8.06 -15.45 13.04
C PHE A 422 8.61 -14.83 14.33
N PHE A 423 7.74 -14.62 15.30
CA PHE A 423 7.95 -13.60 16.34
C PHE A 423 7.90 -14.15 17.77
N GLY A 424 8.86 -13.77 18.63
CA GLY A 424 8.79 -13.98 20.07
C GLY A 424 8.85 -12.69 20.87
N VAL A 425 7.81 -12.43 21.67
CA VAL A 425 7.77 -11.35 22.68
C VAL A 425 8.90 -11.64 23.65
N ASP A 426 9.79 -10.66 23.89
CA ASP A 426 10.96 -10.68 24.78
C ASP A 426 11.26 -12.04 25.43
N PHE A 427 12.38 -12.67 25.04
CA PHE A 427 12.89 -13.96 25.52
C PHE A 427 13.09 -14.10 27.07
N ASN A 428 12.58 -13.15 27.85
CA ASN A 428 12.44 -13.22 29.30
C ASN A 428 11.06 -13.74 29.77
N GLY A 429 10.15 -14.14 28.85
CA GLY A 429 8.84 -14.72 29.17
C GLY A 429 8.77 -16.24 28.94
N GLU A 430 8.17 -16.98 29.89
CA GLU A 430 8.23 -18.45 30.04
C GLU A 430 7.43 -19.33 29.04
N ASN A 431 6.83 -18.81 27.94
CA ASN A 431 5.81 -19.60 27.20
C ASN A 431 5.80 -19.42 25.66
N LEU A 432 6.91 -19.62 24.95
CA LEU A 432 6.87 -19.70 23.48
C LEU A 432 7.49 -21.00 22.98
N THR A 433 6.64 -21.81 22.35
CA THR A 433 7.02 -23.05 21.68
C THR A 433 7.00 -22.87 20.17
N TRP A 434 7.71 -23.71 19.41
CA TRP A 434 7.56 -23.81 17.95
C TRP A 434 6.09 -23.93 17.53
N ALA A 435 5.26 -24.61 18.34
CA ALA A 435 3.82 -24.75 18.09
C ALA A 435 3.09 -23.41 18.01
N GLY A 436 3.31 -22.53 18.99
CA GLY A 436 2.69 -21.21 19.00
C GLY A 436 3.14 -20.33 17.83
N LEU A 437 4.44 -20.34 17.56
CA LEU A 437 5.03 -19.54 16.49
C LEU A 437 4.54 -19.97 15.10
N VAL A 438 4.51 -21.27 14.83
CA VAL A 438 4.03 -21.81 13.55
C VAL A 438 2.52 -21.60 13.40
N SER A 439 1.73 -21.81 14.46
CA SER A 439 0.29 -21.52 14.46
C SER A 439 0.00 -20.08 14.03
N ASP A 440 0.67 -19.10 14.62
CA ASP A 440 0.47 -17.68 14.30
C ASP A 440 1.03 -17.30 12.92
N ALA A 441 2.17 -17.88 12.53
CA ALA A 441 2.76 -17.66 11.21
C ALA A 441 1.84 -18.18 10.09
N MET A 442 1.16 -19.31 10.30
CA MET A 442 0.27 -19.91 9.31
C MET A 442 -1.14 -19.29 9.27
N ALA A 443 -1.41 -18.33 10.15
CA ALA A 443 -2.71 -17.70 10.36
C ALA A 443 -3.14 -16.71 9.24
N TRP A 444 -2.56 -16.76 8.06
CA TRP A 444 -3.04 -15.97 6.92
C TRP A 444 -4.01 -16.80 6.08
N CYS A 445 -4.94 -16.14 5.39
CA CYS A 445 -5.76 -16.73 4.32
C CYS A 445 -5.62 -15.93 3.03
N ILE A 446 -6.12 -16.48 1.93
CA ILE A 446 -6.17 -15.78 0.65
C ILE A 446 -7.36 -14.82 0.65
N ARG A 447 -7.13 -13.59 0.19
CA ARG A 447 -8.12 -12.53 0.05
C ARG A 447 -8.38 -12.31 -1.43
N ASP A 448 -9.30 -13.07 -2.03
CA ASP A 448 -9.67 -12.87 -3.43
C ASP A 448 -11.18 -13.02 -3.66
N ASN A 449 -11.74 -12.15 -4.50
CA ASN A 449 -13.09 -12.25 -5.06
C ASN A 449 -13.03 -12.80 -6.52
N LYS A 450 -11.85 -13.20 -7.00
CA LYS A 450 -11.63 -13.79 -8.32
C LYS A 450 -11.56 -15.30 -8.21
N SER A 451 -12.15 -15.99 -9.19
CA SER A 451 -12.47 -17.43 -9.16
C SER A 451 -11.29 -18.42 -9.19
N PHE A 452 -10.02 -18.00 -9.09
CA PHE A 452 -8.90 -18.94 -9.10
C PHE A 452 -7.71 -18.54 -8.21
N ILE A 453 -7.34 -19.46 -7.31
CA ILE A 453 -6.09 -19.42 -6.54
C ILE A 453 -4.92 -19.85 -7.43
N LYS A 454 -3.80 -19.12 -7.41
CA LYS A 454 -2.63 -19.42 -8.27
C LYS A 454 -1.33 -19.58 -7.47
N ARG A 455 -0.69 -20.75 -7.63
CA ARG A 455 0.54 -21.17 -6.95
C ARG A 455 1.83 -20.64 -7.62
N ARG A 456 2.87 -20.37 -6.81
CA ARG A 456 4.27 -20.11 -7.18
C ARG A 456 5.18 -21.23 -6.70
N HIS A 457 5.36 -22.26 -7.52
CA HIS A 457 6.11 -23.48 -7.14
C HIS A 457 7.57 -23.27 -6.72
N SER A 458 8.16 -22.08 -6.92
CA SER A 458 9.50 -21.74 -6.45
C SER A 458 9.61 -21.45 -4.95
N PHE A 459 8.49 -21.38 -4.22
CA PHE A 459 8.46 -21.16 -2.77
C PHE A 459 7.57 -22.20 -2.10
N PRO A 460 7.75 -22.49 -0.80
CA PRO A 460 6.92 -23.44 -0.08
C PRO A 460 5.43 -23.09 -0.08
N SER A 461 4.57 -24.11 -0.03
CA SER A 461 3.10 -23.93 -0.08
C SER A 461 2.55 -23.27 1.19
N TRP A 462 3.22 -23.46 2.32
CA TRP A 462 2.85 -22.93 3.63
C TRP A 462 3.22 -21.44 3.82
N SER A 463 4.06 -20.88 2.94
CA SER A 463 4.39 -19.45 2.92
C SER A 463 3.51 -18.67 1.95
N TRP A 464 3.18 -17.42 2.29
CA TRP A 464 2.50 -16.48 1.37
C TRP A 464 3.28 -16.26 0.08
N ALA A 465 4.61 -16.38 0.11
CA ALA A 465 5.46 -16.20 -1.08
C ALA A 465 5.11 -17.22 -2.16
N GLY A 466 4.56 -18.35 -1.75
CA GLY A 466 4.04 -19.39 -2.61
C GLY A 466 2.78 -19.04 -3.39
N TRP A 467 2.18 -17.85 -3.25
CA TRP A 467 0.85 -17.57 -3.81
C TRP A 467 0.77 -16.21 -4.50
N TRP A 468 0.13 -16.18 -5.67
CA TRP A 468 -0.06 -14.93 -6.41
C TRP A 468 -1.12 -14.02 -5.82
N ASN A 469 -2.07 -14.59 -5.09
CA ASN A 469 -3.22 -13.89 -4.57
C ASN A 469 -2.84 -13.03 -3.35
N PRO A 470 -3.54 -11.90 -3.11
CA PRO A 470 -3.41 -11.13 -1.89
C PRO A 470 -3.73 -12.00 -0.67
N ILE A 471 -3.07 -11.72 0.46
CA ILE A 471 -3.38 -12.41 1.72
C ILE A 471 -4.12 -11.49 2.69
N TRP A 472 -4.71 -12.10 3.71
CA TRP A 472 -5.36 -11.40 4.81
C TRP A 472 -5.14 -12.09 6.15
N PHE A 473 -5.00 -11.29 7.20
CA PHE A 473 -5.02 -11.72 8.59
C PHE A 473 -6.29 -11.18 9.26
N PRO A 474 -7.22 -12.04 9.72
CA PRO A 474 -8.51 -11.60 10.25
C PRO A 474 -8.47 -10.82 11.56
N ALA A 475 -7.38 -10.95 12.31
CA ALA A 475 -7.32 -10.52 13.70
C ALA A 475 -6.65 -9.15 13.91
N LEU A 476 -6.28 -8.40 12.86
CA LEU A 476 -5.46 -7.18 13.02
C LEU A 476 -6.04 -6.14 14.00
N GLU A 477 -7.36 -6.03 14.10
CA GLU A 477 -8.03 -5.00 14.91
C GLU A 477 -8.25 -5.42 16.38
N SER A 478 -8.04 -6.70 16.73
CA SER A 478 -8.32 -7.25 18.08
C SER A 478 -7.33 -8.35 18.50
N TYR A 479 -6.16 -8.40 17.87
CA TYR A 479 -5.16 -9.45 18.09
C TYR A 479 -4.64 -9.41 19.53
N SER A 480 -4.78 -10.53 20.24
CA SER A 480 -4.12 -10.80 21.51
C SER A 480 -3.61 -12.25 21.50
N PRO A 481 -2.29 -12.48 21.54
CA PRO A 481 -1.70 -13.82 21.55
C PRO A 481 -2.23 -14.67 22.71
N SER A 482 -2.54 -14.07 23.86
CA SER A 482 -3.06 -14.78 25.03
C SER A 482 -4.47 -15.32 24.85
N LEU A 483 -5.18 -14.88 23.80
CA LEU A 483 -6.53 -15.33 23.48
C LEU A 483 -6.53 -16.42 22.42
N HIS A 484 -5.39 -16.93 21.95
CA HIS A 484 -5.35 -18.01 20.97
C HIS A 484 -5.03 -19.36 21.64
N LEU A 485 -5.92 -20.34 21.49
CA LEU A 485 -5.60 -21.73 21.82
C LEU A 485 -4.65 -22.28 20.74
N GLN A 486 -3.44 -22.64 21.15
CA GLN A 486 -2.46 -23.30 20.29
C GLN A 486 -2.77 -24.80 20.24
N VAL A 487 -3.17 -25.30 19.08
CA VAL A 487 -3.61 -26.69 18.91
C VAL A 487 -2.57 -27.58 18.22
N LEU A 488 -1.50 -27.00 17.66
CA LEU A 488 -0.40 -27.76 17.06
C LEU A 488 0.49 -28.38 18.15
N SER A 489 1.14 -29.51 17.83
CA SER A 489 2.10 -30.19 18.71
C SER A 489 3.24 -30.82 17.91
N ASN A 490 4.33 -31.19 18.59
CA ASN A 490 5.50 -31.85 17.98
C ASN A 490 6.03 -31.12 16.73
N VAL A 491 6.07 -29.78 16.79
CA VAL A 491 6.47 -28.95 15.66
C VAL A 491 7.99 -29.02 15.45
N GLN A 492 8.40 -29.24 14.21
CA GLN A 492 9.80 -29.32 13.79
C GLN A 492 9.99 -28.48 12.52
N LEU A 493 11.14 -27.79 12.44
CA LEU A 493 11.56 -27.05 11.26
C LEU A 493 12.69 -27.83 10.59
N GLU A 494 12.46 -28.29 9.37
CA GLU A 494 13.43 -29.04 8.58
C GLU A 494 14.15 -28.12 7.61
N THR A 495 15.49 -28.13 7.63
CA THR A 495 16.37 -27.33 6.77
C THR A 495 16.60 -28.00 5.41
N ASP A 496 17.20 -27.26 4.48
CA ASP A 496 17.52 -27.73 3.13
C ASP A 496 18.51 -28.91 3.08
N ASP A 497 19.36 -29.07 4.10
CA ASP A 497 20.25 -30.22 4.30
C ASP A 497 19.57 -31.42 5.00
N GLY A 498 18.28 -31.29 5.36
CA GLY A 498 17.49 -32.31 6.04
C GLY A 498 17.67 -32.36 7.56
N SER A 499 18.42 -31.42 8.15
CA SER A 499 18.54 -31.30 9.60
C SER A 499 17.28 -30.69 10.23
N ILE A 500 17.08 -30.89 11.55
CA ILE A 500 15.98 -30.28 12.30
C ILE A 500 16.52 -29.18 13.20
N LEU A 501 15.97 -27.97 13.09
CA LEU A 501 16.33 -26.87 13.98
C LEU A 501 15.82 -27.15 15.39
N SER A 502 16.77 -27.19 16.33
CA SER A 502 16.51 -27.35 17.76
C SER A 502 15.93 -26.07 18.35
N GLU A 503 14.82 -26.22 19.08
CA GLU A 503 14.19 -25.14 19.84
C GLU A 503 15.13 -24.54 20.88
N THR A 504 15.86 -25.41 21.57
CA THR A 504 16.81 -25.04 22.62
C THR A 504 18.00 -24.26 22.06
N ASP A 505 18.49 -24.64 20.88
CA ASP A 505 19.65 -23.98 20.27
C ASP A 505 19.25 -22.61 19.73
N ALA A 506 18.04 -22.49 19.18
CA ALA A 506 17.44 -21.22 18.78
C ALA A 506 17.29 -20.24 19.97
N GLN A 507 16.88 -20.74 21.13
CA GLN A 507 16.71 -19.93 22.36
C GLN A 507 18.04 -19.52 23.00
N GLN A 508 19.10 -20.32 22.82
CA GLN A 508 20.43 -20.04 23.39
C GLN A 508 21.31 -19.13 22.50
N GLN A 509 20.99 -19.02 21.21
CA GLN A 509 21.64 -18.09 20.31
C GLN A 509 21.24 -16.65 20.67
N GLY A 510 21.99 -16.02 21.58
CA GLY A 510 21.90 -14.56 21.84
C GLY A 510 22.29 -13.69 20.63
N ASN A 511 22.53 -14.30 19.47
CA ASN A 511 22.84 -13.64 18.21
C ASN A 511 21.64 -13.77 17.25
N HIS A 512 20.83 -12.72 17.18
CA HIS A 512 19.65 -12.60 16.31
C HIS A 512 19.95 -12.81 14.81
N GLU A 513 21.17 -12.54 14.35
CA GLU A 513 21.52 -12.71 12.92
C GLU A 513 21.68 -14.19 12.56
N LEU A 514 22.43 -14.95 13.35
CA LEU A 514 22.65 -16.39 13.14
C LEU A 514 21.33 -17.18 13.19
N PHE A 515 20.40 -16.77 14.05
CA PHE A 515 19.11 -17.43 14.12
C PHE A 515 18.27 -17.18 12.87
N GLN A 516 18.26 -15.96 12.31
CA GLN A 516 17.59 -15.75 11.03
C GLN A 516 18.24 -16.53 9.91
N ASP A 517 19.58 -16.57 9.84
CA ASP A 517 20.28 -17.33 8.80
C ASP A 517 19.86 -18.81 8.85
N SER A 518 19.65 -19.35 10.05
CA SER A 518 19.12 -20.70 10.25
C SER A 518 17.67 -20.82 9.74
N LEU A 519 16.78 -19.88 10.08
CA LEU A 519 15.40 -19.86 9.59
C LEU A 519 15.30 -19.73 8.05
N ASP A 520 16.25 -19.03 7.43
CA ASP A 520 16.31 -18.85 5.97
C ASP A 520 16.63 -20.17 5.22
N THR A 521 17.17 -21.18 5.92
CA THR A 521 17.43 -22.53 5.38
C THR A 521 16.25 -23.49 5.51
N VAL A 522 15.19 -23.13 6.23
CA VAL A 522 14.03 -24.01 6.47
C VAL A 522 13.25 -24.23 5.17
N THR A 523 13.00 -25.50 4.83
CA THR A 523 12.26 -25.90 3.63
C THR A 523 10.95 -26.60 3.94
N ALA A 524 10.82 -27.24 5.11
CA ALA A 524 9.60 -27.94 5.49
C ALA A 524 9.19 -27.69 6.95
N LEU A 525 7.87 -27.70 7.19
CA LEU A 525 7.27 -27.68 8.51
C LEU A 525 6.68 -29.05 8.81
N ILE A 526 7.08 -29.66 9.92
CA ILE A 526 6.50 -30.93 10.38
C ILE A 526 5.76 -30.67 11.68
N PHE A 527 4.51 -31.12 11.79
CA PHE A 527 3.74 -30.98 13.01
C PHE A 527 2.62 -32.01 13.09
N ASP A 528 2.10 -32.21 14.30
CA ASP A 528 0.85 -32.91 14.55
C ASP A 528 -0.28 -31.90 14.76
N ALA A 529 -1.40 -32.09 14.08
CA ALA A 529 -2.58 -31.23 14.19
C ALA A 529 -3.88 -32.04 14.27
N PRO A 530 -4.91 -31.56 15.01
CA PRO A 530 -6.25 -32.12 14.95
C PRO A 530 -6.79 -32.04 13.52
N THR A 531 -7.25 -33.17 12.98
CA THR A 531 -7.88 -33.24 11.67
C THR A 531 -9.39 -33.42 11.82
N LEU A 532 -10.14 -32.88 10.86
CA LEU A 532 -11.58 -33.03 10.80
C LEU A 532 -11.98 -34.01 9.70
N SER A 533 -12.92 -34.89 10.03
CA SER A 533 -13.72 -35.64 9.06
C SER A 533 -14.59 -34.70 8.23
N ALA A 534 -15.11 -35.20 7.11
CA ALA A 534 -16.02 -34.43 6.26
C ALA A 534 -17.33 -34.07 6.99
N GLU A 535 -17.78 -34.94 7.89
CA GLU A 535 -18.97 -34.77 8.71
C GLU A 535 -18.76 -33.69 9.78
N GLU A 536 -17.63 -33.71 10.49
CA GLU A 536 -17.25 -32.67 11.46
C GLU A 536 -17.08 -31.31 10.79
N TYR A 537 -16.41 -31.25 9.62
CA TYR A 537 -16.32 -30.03 8.82
C TYR A 537 -17.73 -29.47 8.48
N THR A 538 -18.63 -30.34 8.01
CA THR A 538 -19.99 -29.94 7.64
C THR A 538 -20.78 -29.41 8.86
N ALA A 539 -20.59 -30.01 10.04
CA ALA A 539 -21.22 -29.55 11.27
C ALA A 539 -20.76 -28.13 11.65
N ILE A 540 -19.46 -27.84 11.58
CA ILE A 540 -18.92 -26.50 11.86
C ILE A 540 -19.45 -25.46 10.87
N VAL A 541 -19.47 -25.79 9.57
CA VAL A 541 -19.98 -24.88 8.54
C VAL A 541 -21.45 -24.53 8.78
N SER A 542 -22.25 -25.46 9.30
CA SER A 542 -23.66 -25.18 9.64
C SER A 542 -23.84 -24.18 10.79
N GLU A 543 -22.81 -23.98 11.63
CA GLU A 543 -22.82 -23.07 12.77
C GLU A 543 -22.27 -21.67 12.44
N VAL A 544 -21.98 -21.37 11.17
CA VAL A 544 -21.49 -20.06 10.74
C VAL A 544 -22.57 -18.97 10.97
N HIS A 545 -22.13 -17.79 11.42
CA HIS A 545 -23.03 -16.68 11.74
C HIS A 545 -23.56 -15.94 10.49
N ASP A 546 -24.90 -15.90 10.29
CA ASP A 546 -25.57 -15.41 9.06
C ASP A 546 -25.33 -13.93 8.71
N SER A 547 -25.00 -13.07 9.68
CA SER A 547 -24.92 -11.61 9.44
C SER A 547 -23.77 -11.17 8.52
N MET A 548 -22.88 -12.09 8.13
CA MET A 548 -21.75 -11.84 7.22
C MET A 548 -22.05 -12.22 5.76
N GLN A 549 -23.21 -12.79 5.43
CA GLN A 549 -23.61 -12.99 4.03
C GLN A 549 -24.05 -11.69 3.33
N ASN A 550 -24.38 -10.63 4.09
CA ASN A 550 -25.06 -9.43 3.58
C ASN A 550 -24.41 -8.06 3.90
N SER A 551 -23.27 -8.01 4.59
CA SER A 551 -22.48 -6.77 4.70
C SER A 551 -21.41 -6.76 3.60
N THR A 552 -21.08 -5.58 3.08
CA THR A 552 -20.15 -5.26 1.97
C THR A 552 -18.67 -5.67 2.18
N SER A 553 -18.44 -6.81 2.82
CA SER A 553 -17.18 -7.52 2.99
C SER A 553 -17.39 -8.97 2.52
N SER A 554 -17.26 -9.18 1.22
CA SER A 554 -17.14 -10.50 0.56
C SER A 554 -15.86 -11.25 0.95
N ASN A 555 -15.47 -11.25 2.24
CA ASN A 555 -14.25 -11.90 2.74
C ASN A 555 -14.51 -13.33 3.27
N LEU A 556 -15.65 -13.92 2.93
CA LEU A 556 -15.99 -15.34 3.12
C LEU A 556 -16.40 -15.91 1.76
N GLU A 557 -15.59 -15.70 0.73
CA GLU A 557 -15.81 -16.33 -0.58
C GLU A 557 -14.81 -17.46 -0.75
N TRP A 558 -15.19 -18.60 -0.21
CA TRP A 558 -14.54 -19.86 -0.47
C TRP A 558 -14.66 -20.21 -1.97
N HIS A 559 -13.55 -20.64 -2.59
CA HIS A 559 -13.40 -20.74 -4.05
C HIS A 559 -13.86 -22.07 -4.69
N GLY A 560 -14.45 -23.00 -3.92
CA GLY A 560 -15.09 -24.21 -4.46
C GLY A 560 -16.62 -24.17 -4.40
N THR A 561 -17.31 -25.30 -4.63
CA THR A 561 -18.71 -25.54 -4.19
C THR A 561 -18.70 -26.56 -3.04
N ASP A 562 -19.32 -26.38 -1.85
CA ASP A 562 -18.94 -27.11 -0.61
C ASP A 562 -18.76 -28.63 -0.83
N SER A 563 -19.53 -29.14 -1.78
CA SER A 563 -19.33 -30.36 -2.57
C SER A 563 -17.87 -30.79 -2.84
N GLU A 564 -17.00 -29.98 -3.47
CA GLU A 564 -15.61 -30.35 -3.78
C GLU A 564 -14.76 -30.54 -2.53
N MET A 565 -14.86 -29.65 -1.53
CA MET A 565 -14.15 -29.81 -0.25
C MET A 565 -14.58 -31.11 0.40
N VAL A 566 -15.88 -31.30 0.59
CA VAL A 566 -16.45 -32.50 1.21
C VAL A 566 -16.06 -33.77 0.42
N THR A 567 -16.07 -33.71 -0.91
CA THR A 567 -15.65 -34.84 -1.77
C THR A 567 -14.17 -35.16 -1.61
N ASN A 568 -13.29 -34.15 -1.58
CA ASN A 568 -11.86 -34.35 -1.41
C ASN A 568 -11.50 -34.80 0.02
N LEU A 569 -12.22 -34.33 1.04
CA LEU A 569 -12.08 -34.83 2.42
C LEU A 569 -12.54 -36.29 2.53
N ARG A 570 -13.71 -36.64 1.98
CA ARG A 570 -14.23 -38.03 2.00
C ARG A 570 -13.36 -39.01 1.25
N SER A 571 -12.75 -38.58 0.14
CA SER A 571 -11.82 -39.42 -0.62
C SER A 571 -10.43 -39.51 0.02
N GLY A 572 -10.16 -38.76 1.10
CA GLY A 572 -8.84 -38.71 1.74
C GLY A 572 -7.77 -37.98 0.92
N LYS A 573 -8.16 -37.38 -0.21
CA LYS A 573 -7.26 -36.58 -1.05
C LYS A 573 -6.78 -35.34 -0.31
N TRP A 574 -7.67 -34.72 0.45
CA TRP A 574 -7.38 -33.55 1.28
C TRP A 574 -7.62 -33.84 2.76
N SER A 575 -7.01 -33.03 3.62
CA SER A 575 -7.33 -32.98 5.05
C SER A 575 -7.53 -31.55 5.51
N CYS A 576 -8.48 -31.37 6.43
CA CYS A 576 -8.76 -30.11 7.10
C CYS A 576 -8.15 -30.18 8.51
N PHE A 577 -7.32 -29.20 8.85
CA PHE A 577 -6.63 -29.13 10.13
C PHE A 577 -7.04 -27.88 10.91
N LEU A 578 -7.29 -28.06 12.20
CA LEU A 578 -7.48 -26.95 13.13
C LEU A 578 -6.11 -26.35 13.48
N VAL A 579 -5.90 -25.04 13.30
CA VAL A 579 -4.60 -24.38 13.52
C VAL A 579 -4.61 -23.42 14.71
N THR A 580 -5.67 -22.63 14.86
CA THR A 580 -5.85 -21.72 16.00
C THR A 580 -7.33 -21.54 16.31
N VAL A 581 -7.66 -21.41 17.59
CA VAL A 581 -9.01 -21.00 18.07
C VAL A 581 -8.87 -19.71 18.87
N ASN A 582 -9.56 -18.64 18.48
CA ASN A 582 -9.63 -17.44 19.30
C ASN A 582 -10.66 -17.67 20.44
N LEU A 583 -10.16 -17.61 21.67
CA LEU A 583 -10.84 -17.79 22.95
C LEU A 583 -11.55 -16.53 23.44
N SER A 584 -11.43 -15.38 22.76
CA SER A 584 -12.03 -14.13 23.22
C SER A 584 -13.56 -14.19 23.16
N GLY A 585 -14.20 -14.33 24.31
CA GLY A 585 -15.62 -14.00 24.55
C GLY A 585 -15.82 -12.54 24.96
N ASP A 586 -14.91 -11.64 24.56
CA ASP A 586 -14.98 -10.24 24.96
C ASP A 586 -16.22 -9.55 24.35
N HIS A 587 -16.76 -8.53 25.02
CA HIS A 587 -18.03 -7.88 24.64
C HIS A 587 -18.06 -7.32 23.20
N LEU A 588 -16.89 -7.13 22.58
CA LEU A 588 -16.70 -6.68 21.20
C LEU A 588 -16.71 -7.82 20.16
N MET A 589 -16.36 -9.05 20.54
CA MET A 589 -16.32 -10.22 19.66
C MET A 589 -17.26 -11.31 20.20
N ARG A 590 -18.55 -11.18 19.90
CA ARG A 590 -19.61 -12.09 20.39
C ARG A 590 -19.51 -13.57 19.96
N TYR A 591 -18.59 -13.92 19.08
CA TYR A 591 -18.50 -15.26 18.48
C TYR A 591 -17.03 -15.67 18.27
N PRO A 592 -16.64 -16.91 18.64
CA PRO A 592 -15.27 -17.39 18.47
C PRO A 592 -14.88 -17.45 16.99
N LEU A 593 -13.62 -17.11 16.72
CA LEU A 593 -13.01 -17.17 15.39
C LEU A 593 -12.07 -18.37 15.32
N VAL A 594 -12.31 -19.25 14.35
CA VAL A 594 -11.59 -20.52 14.20
C VAL A 594 -10.84 -20.54 12.88
N ASN A 595 -9.58 -20.95 12.90
CA ASN A 595 -8.73 -21.06 11.72
C ASN A 595 -8.56 -22.51 11.28
N PHE A 596 -8.83 -22.76 10.02
CA PHE A 596 -8.63 -24.04 9.37
C PHE A 596 -7.61 -23.96 8.24
N LEU A 597 -6.73 -24.95 8.21
CA LEU A 597 -5.76 -25.17 7.13
C LEU A 597 -6.17 -26.37 6.31
N ILE A 598 -6.21 -26.21 4.99
CA ILE A 598 -6.48 -27.29 4.06
C ILE A 598 -5.18 -27.70 3.39
N VAL A 599 -4.93 -29.01 3.38
CA VAL A 599 -3.76 -29.58 2.72
C VAL A 599 -4.19 -30.65 1.71
N GLY A 600 -3.42 -30.78 0.64
CA GLY A 600 -3.51 -31.87 -0.31
C GLY A 600 -2.31 -32.80 -0.18
N TRP A 601 -2.58 -34.09 -0.04
CA TRP A 601 -1.54 -35.10 0.15
C TRP A 601 -0.85 -35.47 -1.15
N LYS A 602 0.46 -35.75 -1.06
CA LYS A 602 1.20 -36.48 -2.08
C LYS A 602 0.95 -37.98 -1.91
N GLU A 603 1.45 -38.78 -2.86
CA GLU A 603 1.26 -40.24 -2.87
C GLU A 603 1.79 -40.95 -1.61
N ASP A 604 2.73 -40.32 -0.88
CA ASP A 604 3.30 -40.85 0.36
C ASP A 604 2.39 -40.69 1.59
N HIS A 605 1.26 -39.99 1.46
CA HIS A 605 0.32 -39.68 2.55
C HIS A 605 0.96 -39.07 3.81
N PHE A 606 2.11 -38.43 3.65
CA PHE A 606 2.86 -37.77 4.72
C PHE A 606 3.32 -36.37 4.31
N THR A 607 3.79 -36.23 3.08
CA THR A 607 4.11 -34.95 2.49
C THR A 607 2.84 -34.34 1.93
N ALA A 608 2.58 -33.08 2.27
CA ALA A 608 1.42 -32.36 1.78
C ALA A 608 1.80 -30.96 1.31
N GLU A 609 0.94 -30.39 0.49
CA GLU A 609 0.99 -28.97 0.14
C GLU A 609 -0.23 -28.28 0.72
N ARG A 610 -0.03 -27.10 1.29
CA ARG A 610 -1.15 -26.22 1.63
C ARG A 610 -1.92 -25.92 0.35
N VAL A 611 -3.23 -26.09 0.39
CA VAL A 611 -4.16 -25.79 -0.72
C VAL A 611 -4.90 -24.50 -0.42
N ASP A 612 -5.33 -24.33 0.84
CA ASP A 612 -6.11 -23.17 1.26
C ASP A 612 -6.01 -22.98 2.79
N ALA A 613 -6.50 -21.85 3.28
CA ALA A 613 -6.87 -21.68 4.68
C ALA A 613 -8.00 -20.67 4.78
N TYR A 614 -8.89 -20.86 5.74
CA TYR A 614 -10.02 -19.96 5.96
C TYR A 614 -10.36 -19.85 7.44
N TYR A 615 -11.21 -18.89 7.73
CA TYR A 615 -11.64 -18.54 9.06
C TYR A 615 -13.14 -18.62 9.19
N LEU A 616 -13.62 -19.30 10.22
CA LEU A 616 -15.04 -19.38 10.52
C LEU A 616 -15.34 -18.66 11.82
N LYS A 617 -16.32 -17.78 11.78
CA LYS A 617 -16.92 -17.17 12.97
C LYS A 617 -18.19 -17.96 13.30
N ILE A 618 -18.11 -18.79 14.34
CA ILE A 618 -19.17 -19.77 14.66
C ILE A 618 -20.02 -19.29 15.84
N ARG A 619 -21.31 -19.66 15.86
CA ARG A 619 -22.27 -19.18 16.86
C ARG A 619 -22.01 -19.75 18.25
N LEU A 620 -21.68 -21.03 18.30
CA LEU A 620 -21.44 -21.79 19.52
C LEU A 620 -19.94 -21.95 19.78
N PRO A 621 -19.51 -22.14 21.03
CA PRO A 621 -18.16 -22.59 21.34
C PRO A 621 -17.78 -23.84 20.55
N LEU A 622 -16.55 -23.92 20.04
CA LEU A 622 -16.11 -25.00 19.15
C LEU A 622 -16.28 -26.40 19.78
N GLU A 623 -16.04 -26.52 21.09
CA GLU A 623 -16.20 -27.78 21.82
C GLU A 623 -17.66 -28.22 21.99
N GLU A 624 -18.64 -27.31 21.87
CA GLU A 624 -20.05 -27.69 21.83
C GLU A 624 -20.42 -28.33 20.48
N VAL A 625 -19.71 -27.97 19.41
CA VAL A 625 -19.94 -28.49 18.05
C VAL A 625 -19.19 -29.80 17.83
N LEU A 626 -17.93 -29.89 18.25
CA LEU A 626 -17.03 -31.01 17.96
C LEU A 626 -16.80 -31.95 19.16
N GLY A 627 -17.22 -31.56 20.36
CA GLY A 627 -16.72 -32.16 21.59
C GLY A 627 -15.29 -31.68 21.94
N PRO A 628 -14.66 -32.30 22.96
CA PRO A 628 -13.33 -31.89 23.43
C PRO A 628 -12.27 -31.96 22.33
N ILE A 629 -11.53 -30.85 22.12
CA ILE A 629 -10.55 -30.73 21.01
C ILE A 629 -9.41 -31.75 21.15
N ASP A 630 -9.03 -32.11 22.38
CA ASP A 630 -7.99 -33.11 22.68
C ASP A 630 -8.36 -34.53 22.27
N LYS A 631 -9.66 -34.79 22.01
CA LYS A 631 -10.16 -36.09 21.55
C LYS A 631 -10.25 -36.22 20.03
N LEU A 632 -10.05 -35.13 19.29
CA LEU A 632 -10.02 -35.17 17.84
C LEU A 632 -8.84 -36.01 17.34
N GLU A 633 -9.04 -36.70 16.21
CA GLU A 633 -7.97 -37.44 15.56
C GLU A 633 -6.83 -36.47 15.20
N ARG A 634 -5.59 -36.81 15.58
CA ARG A 634 -4.42 -36.02 15.21
C ARG A 634 -3.65 -36.73 14.12
N ARG A 635 -3.22 -35.99 13.10
CA ARG A 635 -2.33 -36.50 12.06
C ARG A 635 -1.05 -35.71 12.01
N ARG A 636 0.03 -36.42 11.72
CA ARG A 636 1.33 -35.82 11.42
C ARG A 636 1.36 -35.41 9.96
N VAL A 637 1.82 -34.19 9.69
CA VAL A 637 1.94 -33.65 8.34
C VAL A 637 3.31 -33.02 8.14
N ARG A 638 3.89 -33.20 6.96
CA ARG A 638 5.09 -32.50 6.50
C ARG A 638 4.71 -31.58 5.34
N LEU A 639 4.67 -30.28 5.60
CA LEU A 639 4.38 -29.25 4.59
C LEU A 639 5.66 -28.79 3.90
N VAL A 640 5.65 -28.84 2.57
CA VAL A 640 6.77 -28.43 1.70
C VAL A 640 6.47 -27.21 0.83
#